data_AF-A0A1W9TR34-F1
#
_entry.id   AF-A0A1W9TR34-F1
#
_cell.length_a   1.000
_cell.length_b   1.000
_cell.length_c   1.000
_cell.angle_alpha   90.00
_cell.angle_beta   90.00
_cell.angle_gamma   90.00
#
_symmetry.space_group_name_H-M   'P 1'
#
loop_
_entity.id
_entity.type
_entity.pdbx_description
1 polymer ?
#
loop_
_entity_poly.entity_id
_entity_poly.type
_entity_poly.pdbx_seq_one_letter_code
_entity_poly.pdbx_strand_id
1 'polypeptide(L)'
;MINAIFMMGGLGLIIGAVLATASKVFYVYVDPLVERLDDALPGANCGGCGLPGCTSNAEAIAAGKAGADSCVAGGAELAEEIAAILGVTVEAKEPDFAGPGCNFGCDDAEIKYLYNGINDCRAAALHYSGMKECKIGCLGFGNCVKACTFGALVIGHNGLPIVDEKLCTGCGACAVACPQNIISLTSVTRRILHEYTSNDCTTPCQRACPAGINIREYIRLADIGDYNGALQVIKERNPFPSVIGRICPAPCELECRRKLIDSPVSINPIKRFVADYERKSGKRVLPYKAPETDKKIAIIGGGVEGLTAAFYSARLGHSPKIFEATDKLGGLLRIAISKERLSHEILDWDIDGVLEMGVEVAKEQALGKDVFINSLLKDGYEAVFLASGGWDARLGRNAKTKVEELIPGTYLLIDLIDSGNENKNDMKIASEVVIVDGGKATLEAVKICKHFGVKQITVLFRKKRKLLSLDQEILTNLENEGVELLFNVGVTKISGEERELKALDYIDFETGEKKNISVKTLLLSSGRLPELIFRKEVTQEEEKEEALNNSESRIKWEGVEAHKQPFGGREKGLLSNSDVLSGYIAAVKALGAGRRAAASIHRLMYDIPLVFPDKILSDTSILQDVNHLEGVVSSPQQIMPVYDKRELSENGEIEKGFTKDMIKASAQRCLQCGLICYDGELSLKTAPEFEKFFEKFENKKIILNVAKLEYISSAGLRSLVILIKKLYATDGKLGLVSLQGIVREIIEVSGFADLIKTFETLEEAKANL
;
A
#
# COMPACT_ATOMS: atom_id res chain seq x y z
N MET A 1 26.58 -28.24 81.41
CA MET A 1 26.82 -27.01 80.64
C MET A 1 27.88 -27.21 79.56
N ILE A 2 29.10 -27.62 79.92
CA ILE A 2 30.22 -27.84 78.96
C ILE A 2 29.85 -28.84 77.85
N ASN A 3 29.23 -29.98 78.18
CA ASN A 3 28.82 -30.99 77.18
C ASN A 3 27.77 -30.46 76.18
N ALA A 4 26.87 -29.57 76.61
CA ALA A 4 25.86 -28.98 75.73
C ALA A 4 26.49 -27.96 74.75
N ILE A 5 27.49 -27.21 75.22
CA ILE A 5 28.27 -26.30 74.38
C ILE A 5 29.05 -27.08 73.32
N PHE A 6 29.70 -28.20 73.69
CA PHE A 6 30.40 -29.05 72.73
C PHE A 6 29.45 -29.73 71.74
N MET A 7 28.27 -30.20 72.17
CA MET A 7 27.28 -30.77 71.25
C MET A 7 26.74 -29.74 70.27
N MET A 8 26.32 -28.56 70.74
CA MET A 8 25.80 -27.52 69.85
C MET A 8 26.89 -26.94 68.94
N GLY A 9 28.10 -26.75 69.45
CA GLY A 9 29.25 -26.30 68.66
C GLY A 9 29.69 -27.33 67.61
N GLY A 10 29.72 -28.62 67.98
CA GLY A 10 30.05 -29.72 67.07
C GLY A 10 29.00 -29.91 65.97
N LEU A 11 27.71 -29.87 66.34
CA LEU A 11 26.62 -29.92 65.35
C LEU A 11 26.65 -28.70 64.42
N GLY A 12 26.90 -27.51 64.95
CA GLY A 12 27.06 -26.28 64.15
C GLY A 12 28.23 -26.37 63.16
N LEU A 13 29.37 -26.92 63.58
CA LEU A 13 30.52 -27.18 62.69
C LEU A 13 30.19 -28.19 61.60
N ILE A 14 29.51 -29.29 61.95
CA ILE A 14 29.12 -30.32 60.97
C ILE A 14 28.13 -29.75 59.95
N ILE A 15 27.08 -29.06 60.40
CA ILE A 15 26.09 -28.43 59.51
C ILE A 15 26.76 -27.37 58.65
N GLY A 16 27.63 -26.53 59.24
CA GLY A 16 28.39 -25.52 58.50
C GLY A 16 29.29 -26.13 57.42
N ALA A 17 29.98 -27.24 57.72
CA ALA A 17 30.81 -27.94 56.75
C ALA A 17 29.99 -28.58 55.62
N VAL A 18 28.83 -29.16 55.96
CA VAL A 18 27.89 -29.71 54.96
C VAL A 18 27.35 -28.63 54.05
N LEU A 19 26.93 -27.48 54.60
CA LEU A 19 26.44 -26.34 53.81
C LEU A 19 27.53 -25.73 52.93
N ALA A 20 28.76 -25.59 53.44
CA ALA A 20 29.89 -25.09 52.66
C ALA A 20 30.25 -26.05 51.50
N THR A 21 30.20 -27.36 51.76
CA THR A 21 30.45 -28.38 50.72
C THR A 21 29.33 -28.39 49.69
N ALA A 22 28.06 -28.35 50.13
CA ALA A 22 26.91 -28.25 49.24
C ALA A 22 26.98 -26.98 48.37
N SER A 23 27.33 -25.83 48.96
CA SER A 23 27.48 -24.58 48.22
C SER A 23 28.55 -24.65 47.12
N LYS A 24 29.65 -25.39 47.33
CA LYS A 24 30.68 -25.61 46.30
C LYS A 24 30.27 -26.65 45.27
N VAL A 25 29.64 -27.75 45.69
CA VAL A 25 29.20 -28.83 44.79
C VAL A 25 28.09 -28.37 43.86
N PHE A 26 27.19 -27.52 44.35
CA PHE A 26 26.09 -26.94 43.58
C PHE A 26 26.39 -25.54 43.05
N TYR A 27 27.65 -25.09 43.08
CA TYR A 27 28.03 -23.82 42.46
C TYR A 27 27.88 -23.93 40.94
N VAL A 28 26.97 -23.15 40.37
CA VAL A 28 26.83 -22.99 38.92
C VAL A 28 27.62 -21.75 38.53
N TYR A 29 28.65 -21.92 37.71
CA TYR A 29 29.38 -20.78 37.14
C TYR A 29 28.45 -20.02 36.18
N VAL A 30 28.15 -18.78 36.52
CA VAL A 30 27.44 -17.84 35.64
C VAL A 30 28.49 -16.94 35.02
N ASP A 31 28.47 -16.81 33.70
CA ASP A 31 29.37 -15.91 32.99
C ASP A 31 29.09 -14.45 33.44
N PRO A 32 30.08 -13.70 33.96
CA PRO A 32 29.90 -12.32 34.38
C PRO A 32 29.36 -11.39 33.28
N LEU A 33 29.60 -11.74 32.01
CA LEU A 33 29.02 -11.02 30.88
C LEU A 33 27.50 -11.25 30.79
N VAL A 34 27.06 -12.51 30.96
CA VAL A 34 25.63 -12.86 30.95
C VAL A 34 24.90 -12.19 32.10
N GLU A 35 25.50 -12.15 33.30
CA GLU A 35 24.91 -11.48 34.46
C GLU A 35 24.70 -9.97 34.20
N ARG A 36 25.71 -9.28 33.69
CA ARG A 36 25.59 -7.86 33.32
C ARG A 36 24.56 -7.59 32.23
N LEU A 37 24.43 -8.50 31.27
CA LEU A 37 23.44 -8.40 30.20
C LEU A 37 22.03 -8.68 30.72
N ASP A 38 21.86 -9.65 31.61
CA ASP A 38 20.55 -9.98 32.20
C ASP A 38 20.04 -8.85 33.10
N ASP A 39 20.94 -8.23 33.88
CA ASP A 39 20.64 -7.06 34.72
C ASP A 39 20.21 -5.84 33.89
N ALA A 40 20.77 -5.66 32.69
CA ALA A 40 20.38 -4.59 31.79
C ALA A 40 18.99 -4.85 31.15
N LEU A 41 18.63 -6.11 30.92
CA LEU A 41 17.37 -6.45 30.26
C LEU A 41 16.13 -6.13 31.14
N PRO A 42 14.95 -5.83 30.55
CA PRO A 42 13.80 -5.33 31.31
C PRO A 42 13.13 -6.36 32.24
N GLY A 43 13.60 -7.62 32.28
CA GLY A 43 12.97 -8.71 33.04
C GLY A 43 11.55 -9.08 32.61
N ALA A 44 11.04 -8.53 31.49
CA ALA A 44 9.64 -8.67 31.08
C ALA A 44 9.24 -10.07 30.61
N ASN A 45 10.20 -10.91 30.17
CA ASN A 45 9.98 -12.28 29.69
C ASN A 45 8.85 -12.41 28.64
N CYS A 46 8.66 -11.38 27.79
CA CYS A 46 7.55 -11.30 26.85
C CYS A 46 7.68 -12.22 25.61
N GLY A 47 8.86 -12.81 25.39
CA GLY A 47 9.14 -13.65 24.23
C GLY A 47 9.29 -12.91 22.90
N GLY A 48 9.23 -11.58 22.89
CA GLY A 48 9.24 -10.79 21.66
C GLY A 48 10.55 -10.85 20.85
N CYS A 49 11.66 -11.22 21.48
CA CYS A 49 12.93 -11.51 20.80
C CYS A 49 13.00 -12.92 20.19
N GLY A 50 11.93 -13.73 20.32
CA GLY A 50 11.89 -15.13 19.90
C GLY A 50 12.51 -16.12 20.90
N LEU A 51 12.96 -15.64 22.06
CA LEU A 51 13.57 -16.46 23.12
C LEU A 51 12.63 -16.58 24.34
N PRO A 52 12.72 -17.66 25.14
CA PRO A 52 11.77 -17.94 26.22
C PRO A 52 11.73 -16.91 27.36
N GLY A 53 12.81 -16.11 27.54
CA GLY A 53 12.93 -15.15 28.62
C GLY A 53 14.15 -14.23 28.47
N CYS A 54 14.28 -13.25 29.36
CA CYS A 54 15.35 -12.26 29.37
C CYS A 54 16.73 -12.93 29.57
N THR A 55 16.87 -13.84 30.54
CA THR A 55 18.13 -14.55 30.78
C THR A 55 18.58 -15.36 29.57
N SER A 56 17.65 -16.04 28.87
CA SER A 56 17.98 -16.74 27.62
C SER A 56 18.42 -15.79 26.51
N ASN A 57 17.91 -14.55 26.49
CA ASN A 57 18.38 -13.51 25.58
C ASN A 57 19.77 -13.01 25.96
N ALA A 58 20.04 -12.77 27.25
CA ALA A 58 21.37 -12.40 27.74
C ALA A 58 22.43 -13.45 27.37
N GLU A 59 22.12 -14.73 27.56
CA GLU A 59 22.97 -15.85 27.14
C GLU A 59 23.21 -15.85 25.61
N ALA A 60 22.17 -15.60 24.82
CA ALA A 60 22.28 -15.56 23.35
C ALA A 60 23.12 -14.36 22.88
N ILE A 61 22.97 -13.19 23.53
CA ILE A 61 23.76 -11.98 23.25
C ILE A 61 25.23 -12.23 23.59
N ALA A 62 25.52 -12.74 24.80
CA ALA A 62 26.88 -13.07 25.23
C ALA A 62 27.56 -14.08 24.28
N ALA A 63 26.79 -15.04 23.76
CA ALA A 63 27.26 -16.02 22.80
C ALA A 63 27.35 -15.51 21.35
N GLY A 64 27.00 -14.24 21.07
CA GLY A 64 26.98 -13.66 19.72
C GLY A 64 25.91 -14.24 18.80
N LYS A 65 24.90 -14.95 19.35
CA LYS A 65 23.77 -15.51 18.60
C LYS A 65 22.61 -14.53 18.45
N ALA A 66 22.60 -13.46 19.25
CA ALA A 66 21.64 -12.36 19.18
C ALA A 66 22.40 -11.03 19.21
N GLY A 67 21.89 -10.02 18.49
CA GLY A 67 22.43 -8.67 18.49
C GLY A 67 22.13 -7.92 19.80
N ALA A 68 22.82 -6.81 20.02
CA ALA A 68 22.58 -5.91 21.16
C ALA A 68 21.17 -5.28 21.13
N ASP A 69 20.55 -5.20 19.96
CA ASP A 69 19.20 -4.72 19.69
C ASP A 69 18.12 -5.82 19.72
N SER A 70 18.48 -7.04 20.13
CA SER A 70 17.55 -8.19 20.09
C SER A 70 16.30 -7.99 20.96
N CYS A 71 16.42 -7.21 22.03
CA CYS A 71 15.32 -6.95 22.95
C CYS A 71 14.34 -5.92 22.37
N VAL A 72 13.26 -6.41 21.75
CA VAL A 72 12.17 -5.56 21.23
C VAL A 72 11.49 -4.69 22.31
N ALA A 73 11.55 -5.11 23.57
CA ALA A 73 10.93 -4.41 24.69
C ALA A 73 11.76 -3.22 25.23
N GLY A 74 13.08 -3.24 25.01
CA GLY A 74 13.99 -2.28 25.63
C GLY A 74 14.14 -0.95 24.90
N GLY A 75 13.73 -0.90 23.63
CA GLY A 75 13.93 0.29 22.79
C GLY A 75 15.40 0.59 22.50
N ALA A 76 15.66 1.77 21.94
CA ALA A 76 17.00 2.19 21.52
C ALA A 76 17.96 2.41 22.70
N GLU A 77 17.50 3.00 23.80
CA GLU A 77 18.34 3.29 24.98
C GLU A 77 18.95 2.01 25.56
N LEU A 78 18.15 0.94 25.70
CA LEU A 78 18.67 -0.35 26.16
C LEU A 78 19.64 -0.96 25.15
N ALA A 79 19.34 -0.84 23.86
CA ALA A 79 20.21 -1.40 22.84
C ALA A 79 21.60 -0.73 22.87
N GLU A 80 21.66 0.59 23.10
CA GLU A 80 22.91 1.33 23.31
C GLU A 80 23.64 0.91 24.59
N GLU A 81 22.92 0.69 25.69
CA GLU A 81 23.50 0.19 26.94
C GLU A 81 24.13 -1.19 26.76
N ILE A 82 23.41 -2.12 26.13
CA ILE A 82 23.91 -3.46 25.79
C ILE A 82 25.10 -3.37 24.83
N ALA A 83 25.03 -2.48 23.84
CA ALA A 83 26.13 -2.24 22.91
C ALA A 83 27.40 -1.77 23.63
N ALA A 84 27.26 -0.87 24.60
CA ALA A 84 28.35 -0.40 25.44
C ALA A 84 28.93 -1.52 26.32
N ILE A 85 28.09 -2.44 26.84
CA ILE A 85 28.56 -3.63 27.57
C ILE A 85 29.41 -4.54 26.65
N LEU A 86 29.02 -4.68 25.38
CA LEU A 86 29.71 -5.51 24.39
C LEU A 86 30.86 -4.81 23.65
N GLY A 87 30.97 -3.49 23.74
CA GLY A 87 31.92 -2.69 22.96
C GLY A 87 31.59 -2.61 21.46
N VAL A 88 30.31 -2.66 21.10
CA VAL A 88 29.81 -2.56 19.71
C VAL A 88 28.95 -1.30 19.54
N THR A 89 28.61 -0.96 18.29
CA THR A 89 27.65 0.10 17.96
C THR A 89 26.34 -0.54 17.48
N VAL A 90 25.22 0.12 17.74
CA VAL A 90 23.89 -0.33 17.30
C VAL A 90 23.24 0.74 16.46
N GLU A 91 22.62 0.33 15.35
CA GLU A 91 21.78 1.19 14.52
C GLU A 91 20.35 1.26 15.09
N ALA A 92 19.75 2.44 15.03
CA ALA A 92 18.39 2.63 15.52
C ALA A 92 17.38 1.83 14.68
N LYS A 93 16.64 0.96 15.35
CA LYS A 93 15.63 0.10 14.71
C LYS A 93 14.24 0.73 14.77
N GLU A 94 13.52 0.66 13.66
CA GLU A 94 12.12 1.07 13.63
C GLU A 94 11.27 0.17 14.56
N PRO A 95 10.47 0.75 15.48
CA PRO A 95 9.59 -0.03 16.35
C PRO A 95 8.41 -0.62 15.59
N ASP A 96 7.99 -1.79 16.04
CA ASP A 96 6.73 -2.41 15.65
C ASP A 96 5.61 -2.00 16.61
N PHE A 97 4.38 -2.00 16.10
CA PHE A 97 3.18 -1.71 16.87
C PHE A 97 2.13 -2.79 16.64
N ALA A 98 1.36 -3.08 17.69
CA ALA A 98 0.20 -3.94 17.57
C ALA A 98 -0.92 -3.21 16.80
N GLY A 99 -1.40 -3.82 15.73
CA GLY A 99 -2.52 -3.35 14.92
C GLY A 99 -3.71 -4.30 15.03
N PRO A 100 -4.76 -3.98 15.79
CA PRO A 100 -5.99 -4.76 15.79
C PRO A 100 -6.72 -4.66 14.45
N GLY A 101 -7.00 -5.79 13.82
CA GLY A 101 -7.68 -5.86 12.53
C GLY A 101 -9.21 -5.85 12.60
N CYS A 102 -9.81 -6.03 13.79
CA CYS A 102 -11.26 -5.99 13.96
C CYS A 102 -11.73 -4.56 14.23
N ASN A 103 -12.75 -4.12 13.48
CA ASN A 103 -13.27 -2.76 13.53
C ASN A 103 -14.77 -2.69 13.85
N PHE A 104 -15.41 -3.85 14.05
CA PHE A 104 -16.84 -3.95 14.33
C PHE A 104 -17.04 -4.36 15.79
N GLY A 105 -17.80 -3.56 16.53
CA GLY A 105 -17.97 -3.70 17.98
C GLY A 105 -18.48 -5.08 18.40
N CYS A 106 -18.17 -5.48 19.62
CA CYS A 106 -18.74 -6.69 20.23
C CYS A 106 -20.23 -6.57 20.49
N ASP A 107 -20.68 -5.37 20.85
CA ASP A 107 -22.09 -5.12 21.15
C ASP A 107 -22.95 -5.01 19.88
N ASP A 108 -22.33 -4.61 18.77
CA ASP A 108 -23.00 -4.48 17.47
C ASP A 108 -23.07 -5.82 16.70
N ALA A 109 -22.24 -6.79 17.08
CA ALA A 109 -22.14 -8.07 16.39
C ALA A 109 -23.32 -8.98 16.70
N GLU A 110 -23.95 -9.53 15.66
CA GLU A 110 -24.89 -10.63 15.83
C GLU A 110 -24.21 -11.82 16.54
N ILE A 111 -24.95 -12.43 17.47
CA ILE A 111 -24.47 -13.54 18.30
C ILE A 111 -25.20 -14.83 17.93
N LYS A 112 -24.43 -15.92 17.84
CA LYS A 112 -24.94 -17.29 17.66
C LYS A 112 -25.55 -17.84 18.95
N TYR A 113 -24.94 -17.50 20.08
CA TYR A 113 -25.31 -17.97 21.41
C TYR A 113 -24.79 -16.99 22.48
N LEU A 114 -25.34 -17.07 23.69
CA LEU A 114 -24.83 -16.33 24.84
C LEU A 114 -23.74 -17.15 25.52
N TYR A 115 -22.51 -16.65 25.53
CA TYR A 115 -21.41 -17.30 26.23
C TYR A 115 -21.44 -16.95 27.73
N ASN A 116 -21.76 -17.94 28.56
CA ASN A 116 -21.71 -17.82 30.02
C ASN A 116 -20.61 -18.75 30.58
N GLY A 117 -19.36 -18.37 30.32
CA GLY A 117 -18.18 -19.11 30.75
C GLY A 117 -17.11 -18.20 31.34
N ILE A 118 -15.87 -18.69 31.42
CA ILE A 118 -14.74 -17.90 31.92
C ILE A 118 -14.46 -16.77 30.92
N ASN A 119 -14.24 -15.55 31.43
CA ASN A 119 -13.88 -14.38 30.63
C ASN A 119 -12.47 -14.52 30.02
N ASP A 120 -12.37 -15.35 28.97
CA ASP A 120 -11.14 -15.72 28.27
C ASP A 120 -11.42 -15.98 26.78
N CYS A 121 -10.65 -15.33 25.90
CA CYS A 121 -10.83 -15.45 24.46
C CYS A 121 -10.63 -16.89 23.95
N ARG A 122 -9.68 -17.65 24.51
CA ARG A 122 -9.38 -19.02 24.04
C ARG A 122 -10.50 -19.96 24.44
N ALA A 123 -10.99 -19.85 25.66
CA ALA A 123 -12.13 -20.62 26.14
C ALA A 123 -13.38 -20.36 25.28
N ALA A 124 -13.68 -19.11 24.95
CA ALA A 124 -14.78 -18.78 24.06
C ALA A 124 -14.57 -19.27 22.62
N ALA A 125 -13.35 -19.15 22.08
CA ALA A 125 -13.03 -19.57 20.72
C ALA A 125 -13.19 -21.09 20.49
N LEU A 126 -12.99 -21.92 21.51
CA LEU A 126 -13.20 -23.37 21.43
C LEU A 126 -14.65 -23.75 21.06
N HIS A 127 -15.62 -22.88 21.35
CA HIS A 127 -17.02 -23.09 21.01
C HIS A 127 -17.38 -22.33 19.73
N TYR A 128 -17.38 -23.04 18.59
CA TYR A 128 -17.80 -22.49 17.28
C TYR A 128 -17.04 -21.22 16.84
N SER A 129 -15.75 -21.11 17.20
CA SER A 129 -14.91 -19.92 16.93
C SER A 129 -15.39 -18.66 17.66
N GLY A 130 -16.14 -18.80 18.75
CA GLY A 130 -16.68 -17.71 19.55
C GLY A 130 -18.19 -17.52 19.39
N MET A 131 -18.72 -16.62 20.20
CA MET A 131 -20.16 -16.36 20.33
C MET A 131 -20.76 -15.52 19.19
N LYS A 132 -19.92 -14.84 18.41
CA LYS A 132 -20.35 -13.99 17.30
C LYS A 132 -20.67 -14.81 16.05
N GLU A 133 -21.57 -14.31 15.22
CA GLU A 133 -21.79 -14.80 13.84
C GLU A 133 -20.46 -14.76 13.05
N CYS A 134 -19.75 -13.64 13.13
CA CYS A 134 -18.40 -13.49 12.58
C CYS A 134 -17.38 -14.38 13.32
N LYS A 135 -16.87 -15.40 12.62
CA LYS A 135 -15.92 -16.39 13.16
C LYS A 135 -14.50 -15.88 13.39
N ILE A 136 -14.12 -14.77 12.76
CA ILE A 136 -12.76 -14.22 12.80
C ILE A 136 -12.67 -12.90 13.60
N GLY A 137 -13.79 -12.41 14.12
CA GLY A 137 -13.86 -11.12 14.81
C GLY A 137 -13.26 -11.16 16.21
N CYS A 138 -12.93 -9.99 16.77
CA CYS A 138 -12.56 -9.90 18.18
C CYS A 138 -13.68 -10.45 19.06
N LEU A 139 -13.35 -11.20 20.11
CA LEU A 139 -14.33 -11.72 21.08
C LEU A 139 -14.56 -10.80 22.28
N GLY A 140 -13.73 -9.76 22.47
CA GLY A 140 -13.91 -8.75 23.51
C GLY A 140 -13.49 -9.14 24.94
N PHE A 141 -13.00 -10.36 25.18
CA PHE A 141 -12.60 -10.84 26.52
C PHE A 141 -11.19 -10.38 26.98
N GLY A 142 -10.48 -9.58 26.18
CA GLY A 142 -9.28 -8.86 26.64
C GLY A 142 -8.02 -9.69 26.88
N ASN A 143 -7.88 -10.90 26.33
CA ASN A 143 -6.63 -11.68 26.48
C ASN A 143 -5.38 -10.94 25.99
N CYS A 144 -5.51 -10.12 24.93
CA CYS A 144 -4.43 -9.26 24.45
C CYS A 144 -4.01 -8.18 25.45
N VAL A 145 -4.97 -7.63 26.21
CA VAL A 145 -4.73 -6.67 27.29
C VAL A 145 -4.00 -7.35 28.44
N LYS A 146 -4.51 -8.52 28.89
CA LYS A 146 -3.88 -9.32 29.96
C LYS A 146 -2.45 -9.74 29.63
N ALA A 147 -2.17 -10.00 28.35
CA ALA A 147 -0.84 -10.37 27.88
C ALA A 147 0.14 -9.18 27.76
N CYS A 148 -0.36 -7.93 27.80
CA CYS A 148 0.48 -6.75 27.65
C CYS A 148 1.07 -6.32 28.99
N THR A 149 2.36 -6.58 29.20
CA THR A 149 3.10 -6.15 30.40
C THR A 149 3.40 -4.65 30.43
N PHE A 150 3.26 -3.97 29.29
CA PHE A 150 3.59 -2.55 29.11
C PHE A 150 2.36 -1.63 29.27
N GLY A 151 1.16 -2.20 29.48
CA GLY A 151 -0.07 -1.41 29.59
C GLY A 151 -0.49 -0.70 28.30
N ALA A 152 0.02 -1.13 27.15
CA ALA A 152 -0.22 -0.49 25.85
C ALA A 152 -1.58 -0.81 25.23
N LEU A 153 -2.37 -1.71 25.81
CA LEU A 153 -3.66 -2.15 25.29
C LEU A 153 -4.76 -1.96 26.33
N VAL A 154 -5.92 -1.46 25.90
CA VAL A 154 -7.16 -1.43 26.70
C VAL A 154 -8.34 -1.92 25.87
N ILE A 155 -9.36 -2.49 26.51
CA ILE A 155 -10.63 -2.77 25.82
C ILE A 155 -11.47 -1.49 25.80
N GLY A 156 -11.79 -1.02 24.60
CA GLY A 156 -12.67 0.12 24.38
C GLY A 156 -14.12 -0.19 24.72
N HIS A 157 -14.96 0.85 24.75
CA HIS A 157 -16.39 0.75 25.05
C HIS A 157 -17.16 -0.19 24.10
N ASN A 158 -16.68 -0.35 22.87
CA ASN A 158 -17.24 -1.24 21.86
C ASN A 158 -16.70 -2.68 21.96
N GLY A 159 -15.98 -3.03 23.02
CA GLY A 159 -15.41 -4.36 23.22
C GLY A 159 -14.22 -4.68 22.30
N LEU A 160 -13.61 -3.70 21.64
CA LEU A 160 -12.42 -3.89 20.80
C LEU A 160 -11.15 -3.40 21.50
N PRO A 161 -9.99 -4.05 21.27
CA PRO A 161 -8.73 -3.56 21.81
C PRO A 161 -8.30 -2.25 21.13
N ILE A 162 -7.91 -1.28 21.93
CA ILE A 162 -7.29 0.00 21.52
C ILE A 162 -5.83 -0.06 21.94
N VAL A 163 -4.94 0.28 21.02
CA VAL A 163 -3.49 0.28 21.24
C VAL A 163 -3.00 1.71 21.43
N ASP A 164 -2.26 1.95 22.50
CA ASP A 164 -1.45 3.16 22.65
C ASP A 164 -0.08 2.91 22.00
N GLU A 165 0.13 3.50 20.83
CA GLU A 165 1.38 3.37 20.08
C GLU A 165 2.59 3.90 20.86
N LYS A 166 2.41 4.83 21.81
CA LYS A 166 3.54 5.35 22.60
C LYS A 166 4.05 4.38 23.66
N LEU A 167 3.17 3.51 24.15
CA LEU A 167 3.51 2.50 25.15
C LEU A 167 3.81 1.13 24.52
N CYS A 168 3.35 0.91 23.28
CA CYS A 168 3.52 -0.37 22.60
C CYS A 168 4.98 -0.55 22.17
N THR A 169 5.60 -1.62 22.66
CA THR A 169 6.97 -2.01 22.30
C THR A 169 7.03 -2.98 21.12
N GLY A 170 5.90 -3.32 20.50
CA GLY A 170 5.88 -4.25 19.36
C GLY A 170 6.22 -5.70 19.70
N CYS A 171 6.27 -6.09 20.97
CA CYS A 171 6.72 -7.43 21.38
C CYS A 171 5.88 -8.62 20.90
N GLY A 172 4.67 -8.38 20.36
CA GLY A 172 3.83 -9.45 19.81
C GLY A 172 3.10 -10.34 20.82
N ALA A 173 3.31 -10.15 22.13
CA ALA A 173 2.63 -10.94 23.17
C ALA A 173 1.09 -10.94 23.02
N CYS A 174 0.53 -9.78 22.64
CA CYS A 174 -0.89 -9.64 22.36
C CYS A 174 -1.36 -10.41 21.11
N ALA A 175 -0.53 -10.50 20.07
CA ALA A 175 -0.80 -11.27 18.87
C ALA A 175 -0.84 -12.77 19.17
N VAL A 176 0.15 -13.29 19.92
CA VAL A 176 0.21 -14.69 20.36
C VAL A 176 -0.97 -15.04 21.30
N ALA A 177 -1.39 -14.09 22.13
CA ALA A 177 -2.52 -14.29 23.03
C ALA A 177 -3.89 -14.33 22.31
N CYS A 178 -3.97 -13.81 21.09
CA CYS A 178 -5.22 -13.69 20.34
C CYS A 178 -5.57 -14.98 19.58
N PRO A 179 -6.58 -15.76 20.01
CA PRO A 179 -6.96 -17.01 19.30
C PRO A 179 -7.59 -16.76 17.93
N GLN A 180 -8.02 -15.52 17.67
CA GLN A 180 -8.64 -15.10 16.41
C GLN A 180 -7.62 -14.57 15.38
N ASN A 181 -6.34 -14.47 15.77
CA ASN A 181 -5.26 -13.94 14.93
C ASN A 181 -5.56 -12.56 14.31
N ILE A 182 -6.34 -11.73 15.02
CA ILE A 182 -6.72 -10.40 14.51
C ILE A 182 -5.70 -9.31 14.82
N ILE A 183 -4.76 -9.54 15.74
CA ILE A 183 -3.71 -8.56 16.06
C ILE A 183 -2.48 -8.92 15.24
N SER A 184 -2.06 -8.01 14.37
CA SER A 184 -0.81 -8.12 13.61
C SER A 184 0.21 -7.09 14.12
N LEU A 185 1.50 -7.38 13.94
CA LEU A 185 2.54 -6.39 14.15
C LEU A 185 2.79 -5.62 12.85
N THR A 186 2.91 -4.31 12.96
CA THR A 186 3.11 -3.43 11.81
C THR A 186 4.06 -2.28 12.17
N SER A 187 4.80 -1.78 11.19
CA SER A 187 5.66 -0.61 11.30
C SER A 187 5.25 0.45 10.28
N VAL A 188 5.75 1.68 10.40
CA VAL A 188 5.50 2.73 9.39
C VAL A 188 6.04 2.31 8.03
N THR A 189 7.25 1.74 7.97
CA THR A 189 7.81 1.20 6.72
C THR A 189 6.86 0.18 6.10
N ARG A 190 6.39 -0.81 6.88
CA ARG A 190 5.46 -1.81 6.36
C ARG A 190 4.15 -1.20 5.86
N ARG A 191 3.59 -0.21 6.55
CA ARG A 191 2.35 0.48 6.11
C ARG A 191 2.55 1.28 4.82
N ILE A 192 3.67 1.98 4.66
CA ILE A 192 4.00 2.75 3.46
C ILE A 192 4.15 1.82 2.25
N LEU A 193 4.90 0.71 2.44
CA LEU A 193 5.19 -0.29 1.41
C LEU A 193 4.00 -1.22 1.08
N HIS A 194 3.01 -1.32 1.97
CA HIS A 194 1.87 -2.22 1.81
C HIS A 194 0.86 -1.70 0.77
N GLU A 195 0.51 -2.58 -0.17
CA GLU A 195 -0.66 -2.46 -1.04
C GLU A 195 -1.75 -3.42 -0.57
N TYR A 196 -3.01 -3.00 -0.69
CA TYR A 196 -4.14 -3.84 -0.25
C TYR A 196 -4.36 -5.02 -1.18
N THR A 197 -4.65 -6.17 -0.59
CA THR A 197 -4.96 -7.43 -1.25
C THR A 197 -6.41 -7.84 -1.03
N SER A 198 -6.89 -8.83 -1.77
CA SER A 198 -8.24 -9.37 -1.59
C SER A 198 -8.47 -10.09 -0.26
N ASN A 199 -7.40 -10.36 0.50
CA ASN A 199 -7.49 -10.91 1.85
C ASN A 199 -7.67 -9.81 2.92
N ASP A 200 -7.40 -8.55 2.59
CA ASP A 200 -7.50 -7.44 3.53
C ASP A 200 -8.94 -6.93 3.64
N CYS A 201 -9.42 -6.70 4.88
CA CYS A 201 -10.76 -6.17 5.15
C CYS A 201 -10.89 -4.69 4.75
N THR A 202 -10.95 -4.45 3.44
CA THR A 202 -11.07 -3.13 2.82
C THR A 202 -12.54 -2.79 2.54
N THR A 203 -12.87 -1.50 2.64
CA THR A 203 -14.21 -1.01 2.30
C THR A 203 -14.31 -0.66 0.82
N PRO A 204 -15.50 -0.72 0.20
CA PRO A 204 -15.69 -0.25 -1.19
C PRO A 204 -15.18 1.18 -1.42
N CYS A 205 -15.43 2.10 -0.48
CA CYS A 205 -14.98 3.47 -0.58
C CYS A 205 -13.44 3.61 -0.46
N GLN A 206 -12.77 2.79 0.34
CA GLN A 206 -11.30 2.73 0.43
C GLN A 206 -10.69 2.18 -0.86
N ARG A 207 -11.27 1.13 -1.44
CA ARG A 207 -10.84 0.56 -2.74
C ARG A 207 -10.99 1.56 -3.89
N ALA A 208 -12.07 2.33 -3.87
CA ALA A 208 -12.31 3.38 -4.87
C ALA A 208 -11.40 4.60 -4.71
N CYS A 209 -10.72 4.77 -3.57
CA CYS A 209 -9.79 5.87 -3.35
C CYS A 209 -8.43 5.54 -3.98
N PRO A 210 -7.93 6.31 -4.96
CA PRO A 210 -6.63 6.02 -5.58
C PRO A 210 -5.43 6.06 -4.61
N ALA A 211 -5.56 6.79 -3.50
CA ALA A 211 -4.57 6.84 -2.43
C ALA A 211 -4.74 5.70 -1.40
N GLY A 212 -5.89 5.01 -1.39
CA GLY A 212 -6.16 3.90 -0.48
C GLY A 212 -6.37 4.31 0.99
N ILE A 213 -6.91 5.51 1.23
CA ILE A 213 -7.15 6.04 2.58
C ILE A 213 -8.15 5.13 3.32
N ASN A 214 -7.87 4.81 4.59
CA ASN A 214 -8.79 4.06 5.45
C ASN A 214 -9.98 4.95 5.88
N ILE A 215 -10.97 5.05 4.99
CA ILE A 215 -12.12 5.94 5.12
C ILE A 215 -13.02 5.56 6.30
N ARG A 216 -13.18 4.26 6.53
CA ARG A 216 -13.97 3.76 7.65
C ARG A 216 -13.42 4.30 8.97
N GLU A 217 -12.12 4.16 9.16
CA GLU A 217 -11.50 4.47 10.43
C GLU A 217 -11.47 5.97 10.72
N TYR A 218 -11.10 6.82 9.75
CA TYR A 218 -11.11 8.27 10.03
C TYR A 218 -12.52 8.80 10.28
N ILE A 219 -13.55 8.22 9.65
CA ILE A 219 -14.95 8.60 9.93
C ILE A 219 -15.37 8.14 11.32
N ARG A 220 -14.96 6.94 11.74
CA ARG A 220 -15.20 6.45 13.11
C ARG A 220 -14.57 7.37 14.15
N LEU A 221 -13.33 7.79 13.94
CA LEU A 221 -12.62 8.73 14.82
C LEU A 221 -13.28 10.11 14.83
N ALA A 222 -13.71 10.61 13.67
CA ALA A 222 -14.47 11.85 13.57
C ALA A 222 -15.84 11.78 14.29
N ASP A 223 -16.50 10.62 14.29
CA ASP A 223 -17.76 10.40 15.01
C ASP A 223 -17.60 10.53 16.53
N ILE A 224 -16.53 9.97 17.09
CA ILE A 224 -16.23 10.06 18.53
C ILE A 224 -15.54 11.37 18.94
N GLY A 225 -15.31 12.28 17.98
CA GLY A 225 -14.71 13.59 18.22
C GLY A 225 -13.18 13.62 18.27
N ASP A 226 -12.50 12.50 17.97
CA ASP A 226 -11.05 12.45 17.84
C ASP A 226 -10.60 12.88 16.45
N TYR A 227 -10.61 14.20 16.22
CA TYR A 227 -10.22 14.77 14.93
C TYR A 227 -8.72 14.65 14.66
N ASN A 228 -7.87 14.64 15.70
CA ASN A 228 -6.44 14.48 15.53
C ASN A 228 -6.10 13.05 15.08
N GLY A 229 -6.69 12.03 15.72
CA GLY A 229 -6.56 10.64 15.29
C GLY A 229 -7.11 10.43 13.88
N ALA A 230 -8.28 11.00 13.56
CA ALA A 230 -8.83 10.96 12.21
C ALA A 230 -7.86 11.54 11.17
N LEU A 231 -7.18 12.64 11.50
CA LEU A 231 -6.18 13.25 10.63
C LEU A 231 -4.93 12.40 10.46
N GLN A 232 -4.44 11.74 11.53
CA GLN A 232 -3.33 10.80 11.44
C GLN A 232 -3.65 9.68 10.44
N VAL A 233 -4.85 9.09 10.54
CA VAL A 233 -5.31 8.04 9.61
C VAL A 233 -5.39 8.54 8.16
N ILE A 234 -5.78 9.80 7.94
CA ILE A 234 -5.76 10.40 6.60
C ILE A 234 -4.31 10.54 6.11
N LYS A 235 -3.41 11.08 6.94
CA LYS A 235 -2.00 11.36 6.60
C LYS A 235 -1.15 10.11 6.41
N GLU A 236 -1.61 8.93 6.86
CA GLU A 236 -1.00 7.65 6.51
C GLU A 236 -0.98 7.40 4.99
N ARG A 237 -1.96 7.94 4.25
CA ARG A 237 -2.10 7.75 2.80
C ARG A 237 -2.21 9.07 2.00
N ASN A 238 -2.34 10.22 2.66
CA ASN A 238 -2.53 11.52 2.00
C ASN A 238 -1.82 12.67 2.74
N PRO A 239 -0.66 13.16 2.26
CA PRO A 239 0.00 14.34 2.83
C PRO A 239 -0.73 15.68 2.57
N PHE A 240 -1.76 15.70 1.73
CA PHE A 240 -2.50 16.91 1.34
C PHE A 240 -3.98 16.87 1.77
N PRO A 241 -4.29 16.71 3.07
CA PRO A 241 -5.67 16.58 3.53
C PRO A 241 -6.52 17.82 3.24
N SER A 242 -5.95 19.03 3.35
CA SER A 242 -6.67 20.30 3.18
C SER A 242 -7.01 20.57 1.72
N VAL A 243 -6.07 20.29 0.82
CA VAL A 243 -6.22 20.38 -0.64
C VAL A 243 -7.21 19.33 -1.13
N ILE A 244 -6.99 18.05 -0.82
CA ILE A 244 -7.85 16.96 -1.29
C ILE A 244 -9.27 17.08 -0.74
N GLY A 245 -9.44 17.61 0.47
CA GLY A 245 -10.76 17.95 1.01
C GLY A 245 -11.57 18.91 0.13
N ARG A 246 -10.93 19.70 -0.75
CA ARG A 246 -11.58 20.72 -1.59
C ARG A 246 -11.70 20.32 -3.06
N ILE A 247 -10.67 19.68 -3.62
CA ILE A 247 -10.61 19.47 -5.07
C ILE A 247 -10.95 18.04 -5.49
N CYS A 248 -11.04 17.10 -4.54
CA CYS A 248 -11.29 15.69 -4.85
C CYS A 248 -12.70 15.50 -5.44
N PRO A 249 -12.84 14.76 -6.56
CA PRO A 249 -14.15 14.40 -7.11
C PRO A 249 -14.85 13.27 -6.32
N ALA A 250 -14.30 12.87 -5.16
CA ALA A 250 -14.86 11.91 -4.23
C ALA A 250 -15.32 10.56 -4.85
N PRO A 251 -14.44 9.83 -5.59
CA PRO A 251 -14.81 8.51 -6.14
C PRO A 251 -15.25 7.51 -5.05
N CYS A 252 -14.73 7.69 -3.84
CA CYS A 252 -15.13 6.94 -2.65
C CYS A 252 -16.62 7.05 -2.29
N GLU A 253 -17.28 8.17 -2.60
CA GLU A 253 -18.72 8.35 -2.35
C GLU A 253 -19.58 7.63 -3.40
N LEU A 254 -19.04 7.44 -4.62
CA LEU A 254 -19.72 6.70 -5.69
C LEU A 254 -19.91 5.22 -5.34
N GLU A 255 -18.92 4.64 -4.67
CA GLU A 255 -18.91 3.24 -4.22
C GLU A 255 -19.44 3.05 -2.79
N CYS A 256 -20.04 4.08 -2.17
CA CYS A 256 -20.54 3.98 -0.80
C CYS A 256 -21.77 3.06 -0.71
N ARG A 257 -21.69 1.97 0.09
CA ARG A 257 -22.81 1.02 0.32
C ARG A 257 -24.09 1.68 0.84
N ARG A 258 -24.00 2.83 1.51
CA ARG A 258 -25.17 3.57 2.01
C ARG A 258 -26.16 3.95 0.88
N LYS A 259 -25.69 4.04 -0.36
CA LYS A 259 -26.53 4.24 -1.56
C LYS A 259 -27.59 3.17 -1.80
N LEU A 260 -27.44 1.97 -1.20
CA LEU A 260 -28.47 0.92 -1.24
C LEU A 260 -29.71 1.27 -0.41
N ILE A 261 -29.62 2.29 0.47
CA ILE A 261 -30.70 2.74 1.34
C ILE A 261 -31.13 4.16 0.99
N ASP A 262 -30.17 5.09 0.93
CA ASP A 262 -30.45 6.49 0.65
C ASP A 262 -29.36 7.15 -0.21
N SER A 263 -28.51 7.98 0.39
CA SER A 263 -27.46 8.79 -0.23
C SER A 263 -26.11 8.45 0.40
N PRO A 264 -24.98 8.66 -0.29
CA PRO A 264 -23.68 8.35 0.27
C PRO A 264 -23.41 9.12 1.58
N VAL A 265 -22.46 8.62 2.36
CA VAL A 265 -21.88 9.41 3.45
C VAL A 265 -21.11 10.58 2.84
N SER A 266 -21.14 11.76 3.46
CA SER A 266 -20.35 12.93 3.02
C SER A 266 -18.88 12.77 3.42
N ILE A 267 -18.21 11.79 2.81
CA ILE A 267 -16.85 11.33 3.09
C ILE A 267 -15.84 12.46 2.89
N ASN A 268 -15.92 13.19 1.77
CA ASN A 268 -14.98 14.26 1.45
C ASN A 268 -15.19 15.52 2.31
N PRO A 269 -16.43 15.97 2.57
CA PRO A 269 -16.71 17.01 3.55
C PRO A 269 -16.18 16.71 4.97
N ILE A 270 -16.30 15.46 5.45
CA ILE A 270 -15.71 15.06 6.74
C ILE A 270 -14.18 15.22 6.71
N LYS A 271 -13.52 14.76 5.64
CA LYS A 271 -12.07 14.91 5.47
C LYS A 271 -11.64 16.38 5.50
N ARG A 272 -12.37 17.24 4.78
CA ARG A 272 -12.12 18.69 4.76
C ARG A 272 -12.24 19.29 6.16
N PHE A 273 -13.30 18.95 6.90
CA PHE A 273 -13.48 19.46 8.26
C PHE A 273 -12.32 19.10 9.18
N VAL A 274 -11.88 17.84 9.15
CA VAL A 274 -10.77 17.36 9.98
C VAL A 274 -9.46 18.08 9.61
N ALA A 275 -9.22 18.32 8.33
CA ALA A 275 -8.07 19.10 7.87
C ALA A 275 -8.16 20.58 8.31
N ASP A 276 -9.34 21.19 8.17
CA ASP A 276 -9.58 22.57 8.58
C ASP A 276 -9.50 22.73 10.11
N TYR A 277 -9.80 21.68 10.89
CA TYR A 277 -9.63 21.66 12.35
C TYR A 277 -8.15 21.82 12.74
N GLU A 278 -7.25 21.07 12.10
CA GLU A 278 -5.80 21.22 12.29
C GLU A 278 -5.36 22.64 11.91
N ARG A 279 -5.72 23.11 10.71
CA ARG A 279 -5.33 24.43 10.22
C ARG A 279 -5.75 25.55 11.17
N LYS A 280 -7.00 25.51 11.66
CA LYS A 280 -7.53 26.51 12.60
C LYS A 280 -6.88 26.43 13.98
N SER A 281 -6.38 25.26 14.38
CA SER A 281 -5.68 25.09 15.65
C SER A 281 -4.25 25.64 15.63
N GLY A 282 -3.66 25.79 14.45
CA GLY A 282 -2.25 26.16 14.26
C GLY A 282 -1.25 25.09 14.72
N LYS A 283 -1.73 23.93 15.19
CA LYS A 283 -0.91 22.81 15.65
C LYS A 283 -0.97 21.69 14.63
N ARG A 284 0.14 21.43 13.96
CA ARG A 284 0.23 20.37 12.97
C ARG A 284 0.38 19.00 13.63
N VAL A 285 -0.33 18.03 13.09
CA VAL A 285 -0.21 16.61 13.40
C VAL A 285 0.76 16.01 12.38
N LEU A 286 2.01 15.80 12.79
CA LEU A 286 3.02 15.14 11.98
C LEU A 286 2.98 13.63 12.23
N PRO A 287 2.91 12.78 11.18
CA PRO A 287 3.03 11.34 11.33
C PRO A 287 4.42 10.92 11.81
N TYR A 288 4.51 9.70 12.34
CA TYR A 288 5.79 9.12 12.73
C TYR A 288 6.77 9.00 11.55
N LYS A 289 8.05 9.21 11.87
CA LYS A 289 9.20 9.08 10.98
C LYS A 289 10.10 7.95 11.48
N ALA A 290 10.45 7.02 10.60
CA ALA A 290 11.44 5.98 10.90
C ALA A 290 12.82 6.60 11.20
N PRO A 291 13.71 5.88 11.93
CA PRO A 291 15.06 6.38 12.20
C PRO A 291 15.81 6.78 10.94
N GLU A 292 16.70 7.77 11.07
CA GLU A 292 17.50 8.28 9.95
C GLU A 292 18.38 7.17 9.35
N THR A 293 18.49 7.19 8.02
CA THR A 293 19.25 6.22 7.23
C THR A 293 20.46 6.84 6.53
N ASP A 294 20.61 8.17 6.62
CA ASP A 294 21.59 9.01 5.90
C ASP A 294 21.57 8.90 4.35
N LYS A 295 20.67 8.09 3.78
CA LYS A 295 20.49 7.93 2.33
C LYS A 295 19.80 9.14 1.72
N LYS A 296 20.44 9.74 0.71
CA LYS A 296 19.94 10.93 0.01
C LYS A 296 19.12 10.55 -1.21
N ILE A 297 17.98 11.22 -1.40
CA ILE A 297 17.11 11.01 -2.57
C ILE A 297 16.86 12.36 -3.25
N ALA A 298 17.12 12.45 -4.55
CA ALA A 298 16.80 13.63 -5.35
C ALA A 298 15.43 13.44 -5.99
N ILE A 299 14.56 14.44 -5.87
CA ILE A 299 13.20 14.41 -6.40
C ILE A 299 13.03 15.58 -7.35
N ILE A 300 12.70 15.30 -8.61
CA ILE A 300 12.59 16.30 -9.66
C ILE A 300 11.12 16.69 -9.81
N GLY A 301 10.80 17.95 -9.50
CA GLY A 301 9.45 18.50 -9.56
C GLY A 301 8.78 18.61 -8.20
N GLY A 302 8.43 19.84 -7.82
CA GLY A 302 7.69 20.19 -6.60
C GLY A 302 6.17 20.13 -6.76
N GLY A 303 5.66 19.28 -7.65
CA GLY A 303 4.22 19.01 -7.78
C GLY A 303 3.70 18.05 -6.71
N VAL A 304 2.40 17.74 -6.75
CA VAL A 304 1.75 16.83 -5.78
C VAL A 304 2.48 15.50 -5.64
N GLU A 305 2.86 14.90 -6.76
CA GLU A 305 3.51 13.60 -6.80
C GLU A 305 4.91 13.64 -6.18
N GLY A 306 5.76 14.58 -6.60
CA GLY A 306 7.11 14.75 -6.05
C GLY A 306 7.11 15.12 -4.58
N LEU A 307 6.22 16.03 -4.14
CA LEU A 307 6.04 16.34 -2.72
C LEU A 307 5.54 15.13 -1.92
N THR A 308 4.69 14.30 -2.51
CA THR A 308 4.22 13.07 -1.86
C THR A 308 5.33 12.04 -1.76
N ALA A 309 6.12 11.84 -2.82
CA ALA A 309 7.29 10.98 -2.78
C ALA A 309 8.28 11.46 -1.70
N ALA A 310 8.53 12.77 -1.62
CA ALA A 310 9.41 13.36 -0.61
C ALA A 310 8.89 13.13 0.81
N PHE A 311 7.59 13.35 1.03
CA PHE A 311 6.95 13.10 2.31
C PHE A 311 7.14 11.66 2.79
N TYR A 312 6.90 10.67 1.93
CA TYR A 312 7.05 9.26 2.30
C TYR A 312 8.52 8.84 2.40
N SER A 313 9.41 9.35 1.55
CA SER A 313 10.85 9.14 1.68
C SER A 313 11.39 9.66 3.01
N ALA A 314 10.97 10.86 3.42
CA ALA A 314 11.30 11.40 4.74
C ALA A 314 10.75 10.50 5.86
N ARG A 315 9.48 10.06 5.77
CA ARG A 315 8.88 9.12 6.74
C ARG A 315 9.60 7.78 6.85
N LEU A 316 10.26 7.33 5.79
CA LEU A 316 11.09 6.12 5.75
C LEU A 316 12.50 6.35 6.31
N GLY A 317 12.81 7.55 6.82
CA GLY A 317 14.11 7.89 7.40
C GLY A 317 15.17 8.30 6.37
N HIS A 318 14.78 8.54 5.11
CA HIS A 318 15.69 9.02 4.08
C HIS A 318 15.74 10.56 4.09
N SER A 319 16.77 11.13 3.46
CA SER A 319 16.95 12.58 3.28
C SER A 319 16.56 13.02 1.87
N PRO A 320 15.27 13.31 1.59
CA PRO A 320 14.83 13.77 0.28
C PRO A 320 15.11 15.26 0.04
N LYS A 321 15.54 15.59 -1.18
CA LYS A 321 15.64 16.97 -1.67
C LYS A 321 14.86 17.14 -2.97
N ILE A 322 13.96 18.11 -2.99
CA ILE A 322 13.18 18.47 -4.17
C ILE A 322 13.93 19.51 -4.99
N PHE A 323 14.07 19.29 -6.29
CA PHE A 323 14.55 20.25 -7.27
C PHE A 323 13.35 20.74 -8.10
N GLU A 324 12.97 22.00 -7.91
CA GLU A 324 11.81 22.63 -8.55
C GLU A 324 12.27 23.68 -9.55
N ALA A 325 11.71 23.65 -10.76
CA ALA A 325 12.09 24.55 -11.84
C ALA A 325 11.59 26.00 -11.64
N THR A 326 10.60 26.23 -10.79
CA THR A 326 10.02 27.54 -10.48
C THR A 326 10.43 28.04 -9.09
N ASP A 327 10.00 29.25 -8.74
CA ASP A 327 10.18 29.87 -7.43
C ASP A 327 9.19 29.33 -6.36
N LYS A 328 8.17 28.57 -6.77
CA LYS A 328 7.10 28.07 -5.89
C LYS A 328 6.72 26.62 -6.14
N LEU A 329 6.56 25.88 -5.05
CA LEU A 329 6.07 24.50 -5.05
C LEU A 329 4.56 24.43 -5.35
N GLY A 330 4.05 23.23 -5.63
CA GLY A 330 2.63 22.95 -5.83
C GLY A 330 2.23 22.69 -7.27
N GLY A 331 3.14 22.93 -8.24
CA GLY A 331 2.95 22.61 -9.66
C GLY A 331 1.59 23.06 -10.21
N LEU A 332 0.90 22.16 -10.92
CA LEU A 332 -0.40 22.46 -11.52
C LEU A 332 -1.49 22.85 -10.51
N LEU A 333 -1.41 22.43 -9.25
CA LEU A 333 -2.39 22.86 -8.25
C LEU A 333 -2.31 24.37 -7.99
N ARG A 334 -1.10 24.94 -8.05
CA ARG A 334 -0.91 26.38 -7.86
C ARG A 334 -1.34 27.19 -9.08
N ILE A 335 -1.13 26.64 -10.27
CA ILE A 335 -1.20 27.37 -11.53
C ILE A 335 -2.57 27.20 -12.22
N ALA A 336 -3.13 25.99 -12.22
CA ALA A 336 -4.28 25.64 -13.06
C ALA A 336 -5.63 25.64 -12.31
N ILE A 337 -5.63 25.69 -10.98
CA ILE A 337 -6.85 25.70 -10.16
C ILE A 337 -7.18 27.13 -9.72
N SER A 338 -8.45 27.52 -9.84
CA SER A 338 -8.91 28.85 -9.42
C SER A 338 -8.83 29.01 -7.89
N LYS A 339 -8.58 30.24 -7.44
CA LYS A 339 -8.37 30.56 -6.02
C LYS A 339 -9.61 30.27 -5.16
N GLU A 340 -10.80 30.40 -5.73
CA GLU A 340 -12.08 30.14 -5.06
C GLU A 340 -12.32 28.65 -4.79
N ARG A 341 -11.65 27.77 -5.56
CA ARG A 341 -11.65 26.32 -5.35
C ARG A 341 -10.49 25.86 -4.48
N LEU A 342 -9.33 26.48 -4.64
CA LEU A 342 -8.13 26.19 -3.85
C LEU A 342 -7.28 27.46 -3.70
N SER A 343 -7.31 28.06 -2.51
CA SER A 343 -6.45 29.20 -2.23
C SER A 343 -4.99 28.76 -2.09
N HIS A 344 -4.07 29.70 -2.36
CA HIS A 344 -2.64 29.43 -2.21
C HIS A 344 -2.26 29.16 -0.75
N GLU A 345 -2.90 29.82 0.22
CA GLU A 345 -2.66 29.58 1.64
C GLU A 345 -3.00 28.14 2.06
N ILE A 346 -4.06 27.56 1.49
CA ILE A 346 -4.47 26.19 1.79
C ILE A 346 -3.50 25.17 1.18
N LEU A 347 -3.01 25.48 -0.03
CA LEU A 347 -1.97 24.69 -0.67
C LEU A 347 -0.65 24.77 0.11
N ASP A 348 -0.25 25.99 0.50
CA ASP A 348 0.96 26.25 1.27
C ASP A 348 0.90 25.55 2.63
N TRP A 349 -0.26 25.53 3.30
CA TRP A 349 -0.44 24.79 4.56
C TRP A 349 -0.06 23.31 4.44
N ASP A 350 -0.53 22.62 3.41
CA ASP A 350 -0.21 21.20 3.22
C ASP A 350 1.25 21.01 2.75
N ILE A 351 1.78 21.91 1.90
CA ILE A 351 3.19 21.88 1.47
C ILE A 351 4.13 22.06 2.66
N ASP A 352 3.88 23.04 3.51
CA ASP A 352 4.71 23.29 4.70
C ASP A 352 4.71 22.08 5.61
N GLY A 353 3.57 21.37 5.73
CA GLY A 353 3.50 20.11 6.47
C GLY A 353 4.35 18.99 5.87
N VAL A 354 4.59 18.99 4.56
CA VAL A 354 5.56 18.09 3.91
C VAL A 354 6.99 18.52 4.24
N LEU A 355 7.29 19.82 4.20
CA LEU A 355 8.62 20.35 4.49
C LEU A 355 9.04 20.12 5.95
N GLU A 356 8.10 20.28 6.89
CA GLU A 356 8.28 20.01 8.33
C GLU A 356 8.68 18.56 8.63
N MET A 357 8.49 17.61 7.71
CA MET A 357 8.99 16.23 7.84
C MET A 357 10.52 16.10 7.65
N GLY A 358 11.20 17.19 7.28
CA GLY A 358 12.64 17.20 6.97
C GLY A 358 12.95 17.17 5.47
N VAL A 359 12.04 17.63 4.63
CA VAL A 359 12.24 17.68 3.17
C VAL A 359 12.97 18.95 2.78
N GLU A 360 14.13 18.82 2.14
CA GLU A 360 14.85 19.96 1.57
C GLU A 360 14.31 20.37 0.20
N VAL A 361 14.51 21.63 -0.18
CA VAL A 361 14.05 22.17 -1.46
C VAL A 361 15.10 23.08 -2.09
N ALA A 362 15.39 22.86 -3.36
CA ALA A 362 16.12 23.76 -4.24
C ALA A 362 15.18 24.27 -5.32
N LYS A 363 14.83 25.56 -5.26
CA LYS A 363 13.96 26.25 -6.22
C LYS A 363 14.77 26.81 -7.37
N GLU A 364 14.11 27.10 -8.50
CA GLU A 364 14.75 27.59 -9.72
C GLU A 364 15.89 26.68 -10.19
N GLN A 365 15.73 25.37 -10.02
CA GLN A 365 16.66 24.33 -10.45
C GLN A 365 15.92 23.35 -11.38
N ALA A 366 16.04 23.56 -12.69
CA ALA A 366 15.41 22.69 -13.68
C ALA A 366 16.33 21.54 -14.10
N LEU A 367 15.81 20.31 -14.10
CA LEU A 367 16.50 19.15 -14.64
C LEU A 367 16.72 19.32 -16.15
N GLY A 368 17.94 19.00 -16.62
CA GLY A 368 18.34 19.13 -18.02
C GLY A 368 18.91 20.52 -18.36
N LYS A 369 18.87 21.47 -17.43
CA LYS A 369 19.42 22.82 -17.59
C LYS A 369 20.37 23.19 -16.45
N ASP A 370 19.87 23.16 -15.22
CA ASP A 370 20.58 23.61 -14.03
C ASP A 370 21.13 22.41 -13.22
N VAL A 371 20.42 21.28 -13.23
CA VAL A 371 20.85 20.00 -12.63
C VAL A 371 20.71 18.84 -13.61
N PHE A 372 21.51 17.78 -13.44
CA PHE A 372 21.53 16.61 -14.32
C PHE A 372 21.52 15.29 -13.52
N ILE A 373 20.99 14.22 -14.12
CA ILE A 373 20.88 12.90 -13.45
C ILE A 373 22.26 12.40 -13.01
N ASN A 374 23.22 12.39 -13.92
CA ASN A 374 24.60 11.94 -13.64
C ASN A 374 25.27 12.79 -12.55
N SER A 375 25.07 14.11 -12.53
CA SER A 375 25.67 14.97 -11.51
C SER A 375 25.06 14.70 -10.13
N LEU A 376 23.75 14.52 -10.04
CA LEU A 376 23.08 14.18 -8.78
C LEU A 376 23.57 12.81 -8.25
N LEU A 377 23.65 11.79 -9.11
CA LEU A 377 24.21 10.49 -8.69
C LEU A 377 25.68 10.60 -8.25
N LYS A 378 26.46 11.49 -8.87
CA LYS A 378 27.85 11.78 -8.46
C LYS A 378 27.91 12.49 -7.10
N ASP A 379 26.95 13.35 -6.78
CA ASP A 379 26.84 14.08 -5.51
C ASP A 379 26.39 13.21 -4.31
N GLY A 380 26.28 11.89 -4.51
CA GLY A 380 25.95 10.92 -3.46
C GLY A 380 24.46 10.73 -3.24
N TYR A 381 23.61 11.09 -4.20
CA TYR A 381 22.21 10.67 -4.20
C TYR A 381 22.09 9.21 -4.62
N GLU A 382 21.42 8.40 -3.80
CA GLU A 382 21.19 6.97 -4.04
C GLU A 382 20.19 6.74 -5.19
N ALA A 383 19.25 7.68 -5.34
CA ALA A 383 18.26 7.67 -6.41
C ALA A 383 17.84 9.08 -6.81
N VAL A 384 17.49 9.24 -8.10
CA VAL A 384 16.85 10.44 -8.66
C VAL A 384 15.46 10.07 -9.18
N PHE A 385 14.41 10.62 -8.62
CA PHE A 385 13.03 10.36 -9.01
C PHE A 385 12.47 11.47 -9.89
N LEU A 386 11.94 11.13 -11.06
CA LEU A 386 11.36 12.08 -12.01
C LEU A 386 9.84 12.23 -11.82
N ALA A 387 9.41 13.39 -11.31
CA ALA A 387 8.01 13.78 -11.14
C ALA A 387 7.73 15.17 -11.76
N SER A 388 8.35 15.47 -12.91
CA SER A 388 8.31 16.78 -13.57
C SER A 388 6.97 17.11 -14.26
N GLY A 389 6.07 16.14 -14.38
CA GLY A 389 4.86 16.25 -15.19
C GLY A 389 5.19 16.22 -16.70
N GLY A 390 4.45 16.98 -17.51
CA GLY A 390 4.66 17.02 -18.95
C GLY A 390 4.34 18.36 -19.60
N TRP A 391 3.84 18.29 -20.82
CA TRP A 391 3.46 19.43 -21.65
C TRP A 391 2.54 20.42 -20.93
N ASP A 392 1.59 19.93 -20.15
CA ASP A 392 0.70 20.77 -19.35
C ASP A 392 1.44 21.52 -18.24
N ALA A 393 2.42 20.90 -17.59
CA ALA A 393 3.30 21.57 -16.63
C ALA A 393 4.23 22.58 -17.33
N ARG A 394 4.73 22.29 -18.54
CA ARG A 394 5.49 23.25 -19.37
C ARG A 394 4.66 24.47 -19.74
N LEU A 395 3.40 24.26 -20.16
CA LEU A 395 2.45 25.34 -20.43
C LEU A 395 2.21 26.19 -19.19
N GLY A 396 2.01 25.57 -18.03
CA GLY A 396 1.81 26.28 -16.77
C GLY A 396 2.97 27.20 -16.38
N ARG A 397 4.21 26.86 -16.79
CA ARG A 397 5.41 27.69 -16.56
C ARG A 397 5.74 28.64 -17.71
N ASN A 398 4.84 28.81 -18.68
CA ASN A 398 5.06 29.60 -19.91
C ASN A 398 6.27 29.14 -20.75
N ALA A 399 6.61 27.85 -20.72
CA ALA A 399 7.74 27.26 -21.45
C ALA A 399 7.34 26.65 -22.82
N LYS A 400 6.25 27.13 -23.44
CA LYS A 400 5.59 26.50 -24.61
C LYS A 400 6.50 26.29 -25.84
N THR A 401 7.54 27.11 -26.02
CA THR A 401 8.32 27.13 -27.27
C THR A 401 9.73 26.56 -27.14
N LYS A 402 10.06 25.90 -26.03
CA LYS A 402 11.39 25.33 -25.80
C LYS A 402 11.32 23.81 -25.72
N VAL A 403 12.10 23.15 -26.57
CA VAL A 403 12.42 21.73 -26.45
C VAL A 403 13.14 21.53 -25.11
N GLU A 404 12.63 20.65 -24.26
CA GLU A 404 13.27 20.31 -22.98
C GLU A 404 13.75 18.85 -23.00
N GLU A 405 15.06 18.66 -22.81
CA GLU A 405 15.74 17.36 -22.67
C GLU A 405 15.95 17.07 -21.18
N LEU A 406 14.90 16.63 -20.48
CA LEU A 406 14.98 16.34 -19.03
C LEU A 406 15.84 15.10 -18.76
N ILE A 407 15.65 14.06 -19.57
CA ILE A 407 16.49 12.87 -19.58
C ILE A 407 17.32 12.96 -20.85
N PRO A 408 18.63 12.69 -20.81
CA PRO A 408 19.48 12.71 -22.00
C PRO A 408 18.86 11.91 -23.16
N GLY A 409 18.85 12.49 -24.35
CA GLY A 409 18.30 11.87 -25.56
C GLY A 409 16.79 11.63 -25.54
N THR A 410 16.03 12.07 -24.54
CA THR A 410 14.59 11.78 -24.43
C THR A 410 13.75 13.03 -24.62
N TYR A 411 12.75 12.96 -25.50
CA TYR A 411 11.91 14.09 -25.88
C TYR A 411 10.43 13.69 -25.96
N LEU A 412 9.53 14.67 -25.85
CA LEU A 412 8.11 14.45 -26.16
C LEU A 412 7.92 14.50 -27.67
N LEU A 413 6.99 13.72 -28.19
CA LEU A 413 6.70 13.69 -29.64
C LEU A 413 6.26 15.05 -30.18
N ILE A 414 5.59 15.85 -29.36
CA ILE A 414 5.20 17.22 -29.72
C ILE A 414 6.42 18.12 -29.98
N ASP A 415 7.53 17.91 -29.26
CA ASP A 415 8.76 18.68 -29.44
C ASP A 415 9.34 18.44 -30.85
N LEU A 416 9.23 17.21 -31.35
CA LEU A 416 9.65 16.83 -32.71
C LEU A 416 8.73 17.45 -33.78
N ILE A 417 7.41 17.36 -33.58
CA ILE A 417 6.42 17.86 -34.54
C ILE A 417 6.51 19.38 -34.68
N ASP A 418 6.62 20.11 -33.58
CA ASP A 418 6.76 21.57 -33.60
C ASP A 418 8.08 21.99 -34.27
N SER A 419 9.18 21.29 -33.99
CA SER A 419 10.49 21.54 -34.63
C SER A 419 10.44 21.33 -36.15
N GLY A 420 9.72 20.30 -36.61
CA GLY A 420 9.53 20.00 -38.03
C GLY A 420 8.66 21.00 -38.78
N ASN A 421 7.69 21.63 -38.10
CA ASN A 421 6.77 22.61 -38.70
C ASN A 421 7.38 24.01 -38.84
N GLU A 422 8.25 24.42 -37.90
CA GLU A 422 8.81 25.78 -37.90
C GLU A 422 10.20 25.88 -38.57
N ASN A 423 10.76 24.79 -39.12
CA ASN A 423 12.17 24.71 -39.57
C ASN A 423 13.17 25.22 -38.49
N LYS A 424 12.81 25.10 -37.21
CA LYS A 424 13.67 25.51 -36.09
C LYS A 424 14.54 24.32 -35.68
N ASN A 425 15.84 24.43 -36.00
CA ASN A 425 16.86 23.40 -35.89
C ASN A 425 17.38 23.13 -34.46
N ASP A 426 16.55 23.31 -33.43
CA ASP A 426 17.03 23.29 -32.05
C ASP A 426 17.05 21.88 -31.43
N MET A 427 16.37 20.90 -32.03
CA MET A 427 16.32 19.53 -31.52
C MET A 427 17.45 18.65 -32.08
N LYS A 428 18.19 17.99 -31.18
CA LYS A 428 19.25 17.04 -31.54
C LYS A 428 18.67 15.64 -31.70
N ILE A 429 18.61 15.15 -32.93
CA ILE A 429 18.13 13.81 -33.25
C ILE A 429 19.32 12.95 -33.67
N ALA A 430 19.54 11.84 -32.95
CA ALA A 430 20.60 10.89 -33.26
C ALA A 430 20.20 9.95 -34.40
N SER A 431 21.16 9.16 -34.90
CA SER A 431 20.92 8.20 -35.99
C SER A 431 20.06 6.99 -35.61
N GLU A 432 19.86 6.77 -34.31
CA GLU A 432 19.12 5.63 -33.72
C GLU A 432 17.97 6.17 -32.86
N VAL A 433 16.75 6.05 -33.37
CA VAL A 433 15.54 6.61 -32.75
C VAL A 433 14.56 5.51 -32.39
N VAL A 434 14.06 5.55 -31.16
CA VAL A 434 12.92 4.75 -30.71
C VAL A 434 11.72 5.65 -30.45
N ILE A 435 10.57 5.32 -31.02
CA ILE A 435 9.29 6.00 -30.78
C ILE A 435 8.41 5.06 -29.95
N VAL A 436 7.99 5.50 -28.77
CA VAL A 436 7.11 4.72 -27.89
C VAL A 436 5.67 5.20 -28.05
N ASP A 437 4.83 4.28 -28.49
CA ASP A 437 3.37 4.28 -28.45
C ASP A 437 2.64 5.46 -29.12
N GLY A 438 2.86 5.74 -30.40
CA GLY A 438 2.08 6.78 -31.07
C GLY A 438 0.96 6.21 -31.95
N GLY A 439 -0.22 6.80 -31.85
CA GLY A 439 -1.30 6.62 -32.82
C GLY A 439 -0.93 7.26 -34.17
N LYS A 440 -1.86 8.01 -34.78
CA LYS A 440 -1.61 8.66 -36.08
C LYS A 440 -0.39 9.59 -36.09
N ALA A 441 -0.04 10.20 -34.96
CA ALA A 441 1.13 11.06 -34.81
C ALA A 441 2.47 10.35 -35.08
N THR A 442 2.55 9.02 -34.92
CA THR A 442 3.76 8.24 -35.28
C THR A 442 4.11 8.39 -36.74
N LEU A 443 3.11 8.45 -37.62
CA LEU A 443 3.32 8.53 -39.06
C LEU A 443 4.05 9.83 -39.43
N GLU A 444 3.66 10.93 -38.78
CA GLU A 444 4.30 12.23 -38.96
C GLU A 444 5.70 12.23 -38.38
N ALA A 445 5.87 11.69 -37.16
CA ALA A 445 7.18 11.59 -36.53
C ALA A 445 8.19 10.77 -37.34
N VAL A 446 7.78 9.63 -37.91
CA VAL A 446 8.64 8.83 -38.79
C VAL A 446 9.08 9.63 -40.01
N LYS A 447 8.17 10.38 -40.65
CA LYS A 447 8.50 11.22 -41.81
C LYS A 447 9.51 12.30 -41.45
N ILE A 448 9.31 12.96 -40.30
CA ILE A 448 10.22 13.99 -39.79
C ILE A 448 11.59 13.37 -39.49
N CYS A 449 11.67 12.23 -38.78
CA CYS A 449 12.92 11.53 -38.51
C CYS A 449 13.69 11.17 -39.80
N LYS A 450 12.99 10.69 -40.83
CA LYS A 450 13.59 10.41 -42.13
C LYS A 450 14.12 11.67 -42.82
N HIS A 451 13.39 12.77 -42.72
CA HIS A 451 13.84 14.06 -43.24
C HIS A 451 15.14 14.52 -42.54
N PHE A 452 15.27 14.27 -41.24
CA PHE A 452 16.49 14.50 -40.46
C PHE A 452 17.61 13.48 -40.70
N GLY A 453 17.45 12.52 -41.61
CA GLY A 453 18.50 11.57 -41.98
C GLY A 453 18.76 10.47 -40.94
N VAL A 454 17.78 10.17 -40.09
CA VAL A 454 17.85 9.06 -39.13
C VAL A 454 18.03 7.73 -39.86
N LYS A 455 18.97 6.90 -39.40
CA LYS A 455 19.33 5.63 -40.05
C LYS A 455 18.50 4.45 -39.58
N GLN A 456 18.17 4.42 -38.30
CA GLN A 456 17.40 3.35 -37.66
C GLN A 456 16.23 3.96 -36.88
N ILE A 457 15.02 3.52 -37.21
CA ILE A 457 13.79 3.93 -36.56
C ILE A 457 13.06 2.67 -36.08
N THR A 458 12.86 2.56 -34.78
CA THR A 458 12.07 1.48 -34.15
C THR A 458 10.84 2.09 -33.49
N VAL A 459 9.66 1.51 -33.71
CA VAL A 459 8.39 1.95 -33.12
C VAL A 459 7.86 0.84 -32.21
N LEU A 460 7.65 1.18 -30.94
CA LEU A 460 7.11 0.27 -29.92
C LEU A 460 5.63 0.55 -29.72
N PHE A 461 4.77 -0.42 -29.97
CA PHE A 461 3.34 -0.36 -29.66
C PHE A 461 3.01 -1.20 -28.44
N ARG A 462 2.29 -0.61 -27.48
CA ARG A 462 1.78 -1.34 -26.31
C ARG A 462 0.64 -2.30 -26.62
N LYS A 463 0.00 -2.15 -27.78
CA LYS A 463 -1.14 -2.95 -28.22
C LYS A 463 -0.72 -3.99 -29.27
N LYS A 464 -1.46 -5.10 -29.33
CA LYS A 464 -1.36 -6.06 -30.43
C LYS A 464 -1.69 -5.39 -31.77
N ARG A 465 -1.04 -5.83 -32.86
CA ARG A 465 -1.21 -5.28 -34.22
C ARG A 465 -2.69 -5.12 -34.65
N LYS A 466 -3.55 -6.08 -34.29
CA LYS A 466 -5.00 -6.08 -34.61
C LYS A 466 -5.83 -5.06 -33.83
N LEU A 467 -5.30 -4.54 -32.72
CA LEU A 467 -6.00 -3.60 -31.82
C LEU A 467 -5.55 -2.14 -32.02
N LEU A 468 -4.65 -1.90 -32.97
CA LEU A 468 -4.22 -0.54 -33.31
C LEU A 468 -5.30 0.15 -34.14
N SER A 469 -5.45 1.46 -33.90
CA SER A 469 -6.32 2.34 -34.68
C SER A 469 -5.69 2.81 -36.00
N LEU A 470 -4.71 2.06 -36.51
CA LEU A 470 -3.99 2.32 -37.75
C LEU A 470 -4.28 1.19 -38.75
N ASP A 471 -4.47 1.55 -40.02
CA ASP A 471 -4.74 0.59 -41.07
C ASP A 471 -3.53 -0.32 -41.33
N GLN A 472 -3.78 -1.60 -41.60
CA GLN A 472 -2.72 -2.59 -41.80
C GLN A 472 -1.82 -2.23 -43.00
N GLU A 473 -2.38 -1.62 -44.04
CA GLU A 473 -1.63 -1.15 -45.20
C GLU A 473 -0.59 -0.08 -44.82
N ILE A 474 -0.94 0.83 -43.91
CA ILE A 474 -0.02 1.86 -43.41
C ILE A 474 1.14 1.21 -42.65
N LEU A 475 0.85 0.22 -41.80
CA LEU A 475 1.89 -0.49 -41.04
C LEU A 475 2.85 -1.23 -41.97
N THR A 476 2.31 -1.93 -42.98
CA THR A 476 3.12 -2.61 -44.00
C THR A 476 3.98 -1.63 -44.81
N ASN A 477 3.44 -0.45 -45.12
CA ASN A 477 4.21 0.59 -45.81
C ASN A 477 5.39 1.08 -44.98
N LEU A 478 5.21 1.30 -43.66
CA LEU A 478 6.30 1.66 -42.76
C LEU A 478 7.40 0.59 -42.70
N GLU A 479 7.02 -0.69 -42.65
CA GLU A 479 7.95 -1.82 -42.66
C GLU A 479 8.76 -1.87 -43.97
N ASN A 480 8.09 -1.72 -45.12
CA ASN A 480 8.73 -1.63 -46.44
C ASN A 480 9.69 -0.42 -46.55
N GLU A 481 9.38 0.62 -45.80
CA GLU A 481 10.13 1.85 -45.68
C GLU A 481 11.33 1.75 -44.71
N GLY A 482 11.61 0.55 -44.17
CA GLY A 482 12.76 0.25 -43.30
C GLY A 482 12.55 0.56 -41.82
N VAL A 483 11.30 0.78 -41.38
CA VAL A 483 10.97 1.04 -39.96
C VAL A 483 10.69 -0.28 -39.25
N GLU A 484 11.34 -0.51 -38.12
CA GLU A 484 11.10 -1.69 -37.28
C GLU A 484 9.86 -1.45 -36.40
N LEU A 485 8.87 -2.36 -36.44
CA LEU A 485 7.65 -2.26 -35.63
C LEU A 485 7.58 -3.40 -34.62
N LEU A 486 7.52 -3.07 -33.33
CA LEU A 486 7.34 -4.03 -32.25
C LEU A 486 5.95 -3.83 -31.62
N PHE A 487 5.21 -4.92 -31.44
CA PHE A 487 3.82 -4.88 -30.96
C PHE A 487 3.69 -5.59 -29.62
N ASN A 488 2.72 -5.16 -28.81
CA ASN A 488 2.42 -5.74 -27.51
C ASN A 488 3.63 -5.72 -26.54
N VAL A 489 4.39 -4.64 -26.57
CA VAL A 489 5.61 -4.44 -25.78
C VAL A 489 5.53 -3.19 -24.89
N GLY A 490 6.28 -3.16 -23.79
CA GLY A 490 6.41 -1.99 -22.92
C GLY A 490 7.84 -1.75 -22.46
N VAL A 491 8.29 -0.50 -22.46
CA VAL A 491 9.63 -0.08 -22.02
C VAL A 491 9.73 -0.16 -20.49
N THR A 492 10.59 -0.99 -19.92
CA THR A 492 10.69 -1.17 -18.45
C THR A 492 11.91 -0.50 -17.83
N LYS A 493 12.98 -0.31 -18.61
CA LYS A 493 14.23 0.32 -18.18
C LYS A 493 14.83 1.11 -19.33
N ILE A 494 15.50 2.20 -19.03
CA ILE A 494 16.42 2.91 -19.93
C ILE A 494 17.80 2.95 -19.27
N SER A 495 18.87 2.99 -20.04
CA SER A 495 20.23 3.12 -19.52
C SER A 495 21.08 4.06 -20.34
N GLY A 496 22.04 4.69 -19.66
CA GLY A 496 22.92 5.68 -20.24
C GLY A 496 24.22 5.83 -19.47
N GLU A 497 25.11 6.63 -20.06
CA GLU A 497 26.41 6.98 -19.49
C GLU A 497 26.54 8.50 -19.57
N GLU A 498 26.85 9.13 -18.44
CA GLU A 498 26.94 10.58 -18.32
C GLU A 498 25.68 11.27 -18.88
N ARG A 499 25.84 12.02 -19.98
CA ARG A 499 24.78 12.76 -20.67
C ARG A 499 24.35 12.10 -21.97
N GLU A 500 24.50 10.79 -22.07
CA GLU A 500 24.16 10.04 -23.29
C GLU A 500 23.25 8.86 -22.95
N LEU A 501 22.09 8.78 -23.61
CA LEU A 501 21.26 7.58 -23.64
C LEU A 501 21.95 6.52 -24.52
N LYS A 502 21.96 5.27 -24.04
CA LYS A 502 22.65 4.16 -24.71
C LYS A 502 21.70 3.04 -25.11
N ALA A 503 20.78 2.65 -24.22
CA ALA A 503 19.92 1.51 -24.46
C ALA A 503 18.57 1.62 -23.74
N LEU A 504 17.63 0.78 -24.16
CA LEU A 504 16.40 0.53 -23.42
C LEU A 504 16.08 -0.96 -23.36
N ASP A 505 15.43 -1.36 -22.27
CA ASP A 505 14.86 -2.68 -22.10
C ASP A 505 13.34 -2.60 -22.28
N TYR A 506 12.79 -3.51 -23.05
CA TYR A 506 11.35 -3.70 -23.17
C TYR A 506 10.94 -5.13 -22.83
N ILE A 507 9.72 -5.27 -22.33
CA ILE A 507 9.08 -6.56 -22.07
C ILE A 507 8.02 -6.84 -23.13
N ASP A 508 7.98 -8.06 -23.64
CA ASP A 508 6.86 -8.57 -24.42
C ASP A 508 5.75 -9.04 -23.46
N PHE A 509 4.55 -8.47 -23.56
CA PHE A 509 3.45 -8.81 -22.64
C PHE A 509 2.85 -10.21 -22.88
N GLU A 510 3.15 -10.85 -24.01
CA GLU A 510 2.68 -12.19 -24.36
C GLU A 510 3.65 -13.27 -23.86
N THR A 511 4.96 -13.07 -24.06
CA THR A 511 5.98 -14.06 -23.64
C THR A 511 6.57 -13.77 -22.25
N GLY A 512 6.47 -12.53 -21.78
CA GLY A 512 7.17 -12.06 -20.59
C GLY A 512 8.68 -11.87 -20.77
N GLU A 513 9.20 -12.10 -21.99
CA GLU A 513 10.62 -11.98 -22.32
C GLU A 513 11.06 -10.51 -22.29
N LYS A 514 12.21 -10.24 -21.67
CA LYS A 514 12.86 -8.93 -21.68
C LYS A 514 13.92 -8.89 -22.77
N LYS A 515 13.93 -7.82 -23.56
CA LYS A 515 14.90 -7.59 -24.64
C LYS A 515 15.52 -6.20 -24.50
N ASN A 516 16.77 -6.08 -24.92
CA ASN A 516 17.52 -4.83 -24.91
C ASN A 516 17.75 -4.34 -26.35
N ILE A 517 17.58 -3.05 -26.60
CA ILE A 517 17.90 -2.41 -27.88
C ILE A 517 18.70 -1.13 -27.67
N SER A 518 19.61 -0.84 -28.61
CA SER A 518 20.35 0.42 -28.66
C SER A 518 19.41 1.57 -28.98
N VAL A 519 19.54 2.67 -28.23
CA VAL A 519 18.78 3.90 -28.49
C VAL A 519 19.60 5.10 -28.07
N LYS A 520 19.63 6.12 -28.93
CA LYS A 520 20.26 7.41 -28.65
C LYS A 520 19.26 8.55 -28.59
N THR A 521 18.09 8.37 -29.22
CA THR A 521 16.97 9.30 -29.11
C THR A 521 15.68 8.54 -28.84
N LEU A 522 15.02 8.84 -27.71
CA LEU A 522 13.75 8.27 -27.30
C LEU A 522 12.64 9.32 -27.42
N LEU A 523 11.59 9.00 -28.18
CA LEU A 523 10.44 9.85 -28.40
C LEU A 523 9.22 9.25 -27.73
N LEU A 524 8.64 9.98 -26.79
CA LEU A 524 7.45 9.58 -26.07
C LEU A 524 6.23 10.28 -26.68
N SER A 525 5.32 9.49 -27.22
CA SER A 525 4.06 9.98 -27.82
C SER A 525 3.13 10.69 -26.85
N SER A 526 3.28 10.36 -25.56
CA SER A 526 2.53 10.94 -24.48
C SER A 526 2.91 12.41 -24.33
N GLY A 527 1.94 13.28 -24.07
CA GLY A 527 2.20 14.67 -23.69
C GLY A 527 2.90 14.80 -22.32
N ARG A 528 3.38 13.71 -21.73
CA ARG A 528 4.06 13.66 -20.43
C ARG A 528 5.23 12.69 -20.43
N LEU A 529 6.24 13.01 -19.61
CA LEU A 529 7.28 12.04 -19.30
C LEU A 529 6.76 11.07 -18.23
N PRO A 530 7.00 9.77 -18.38
CA PRO A 530 6.62 8.77 -17.39
C PRO A 530 7.54 8.84 -16.17
N GLU A 531 7.01 8.33 -15.06
CA GLU A 531 7.70 8.23 -13.77
C GLU A 531 8.89 7.25 -13.87
N LEU A 532 10.10 7.76 -13.58
CA LEU A 532 11.33 6.97 -13.62
C LEU A 532 12.16 7.22 -12.36
N ILE A 533 12.80 6.16 -11.89
CA ILE A 533 13.75 6.17 -10.78
C ILE A 533 15.12 5.86 -11.36
N PHE A 534 16.03 6.82 -11.29
CA PHE A 534 17.40 6.66 -11.75
C PHE A 534 18.32 6.27 -10.60
N ARG A 535 19.20 5.31 -10.82
CA ARG A 535 20.29 4.95 -9.90
C ARG A 535 21.57 4.66 -10.69
N LYS A 536 22.70 4.59 -9.98
CA LYS A 536 23.95 4.10 -10.57
C LYS A 536 23.76 2.66 -11.01
N GLU A 537 24.22 2.34 -12.22
CA GLU A 537 24.30 0.94 -12.64
C GLU A 537 25.48 0.31 -11.92
N VAL A 538 25.23 -0.74 -11.12
CA VAL A 538 26.28 -1.47 -10.40
C VAL A 538 26.50 -2.79 -11.13
N THR A 539 27.67 -2.96 -11.74
CA THR A 539 28.11 -4.27 -12.24
C THR A 539 28.99 -4.97 -11.21
N GLN A 540 28.87 -6.30 -11.08
CA GLN A 540 29.65 -7.10 -10.12
C GLN A 540 31.18 -7.00 -10.30
N GLU A 541 31.63 -6.49 -11.44
CA GLU A 541 33.04 -6.25 -11.75
C GLU A 541 33.53 -4.88 -11.23
N GLU A 542 32.66 -3.86 -11.20
CA GLU A 542 32.99 -2.49 -10.78
C GLU A 542 33.14 -2.34 -9.25
N GLU A 543 32.43 -3.13 -8.43
CA GLU A 543 32.62 -3.14 -6.96
C GLU A 543 34.06 -3.54 -6.55
N LYS A 544 34.73 -4.36 -7.37
CA LYS A 544 36.12 -4.75 -7.13
C LYS A 544 37.12 -3.70 -7.62
N GLU A 545 36.77 -2.91 -8.63
CA GLU A 545 37.65 -1.88 -9.20
C GLU A 545 37.55 -0.54 -8.46
N GLU A 546 36.36 -0.12 -7.99
CA GLU A 546 36.19 1.09 -7.15
C GLU A 546 36.93 0.99 -5.82
N ALA A 547 37.09 -0.22 -5.28
CA ALA A 547 37.89 -0.46 -4.08
C ALA A 547 39.41 -0.30 -4.30
N LEU A 548 39.88 -0.33 -5.56
CA LEU A 548 41.31 -0.27 -5.90
C LEU A 548 41.75 1.05 -6.55
N ASN A 549 40.88 1.75 -7.29
CA ASN A 549 41.27 2.93 -8.06
C ASN A 549 40.45 4.17 -7.71
N ASN A 550 41.13 5.14 -7.09
CA ASN A 550 40.61 6.46 -6.73
C ASN A 550 40.57 7.38 -7.98
N SER A 551 39.92 6.95 -9.07
CA SER A 551 39.87 7.68 -10.35
C SER A 551 38.44 8.00 -10.75
N GLU A 552 38.26 9.18 -11.36
CA GLU A 552 37.04 9.73 -11.97
C GLU A 552 36.35 8.76 -12.96
N SER A 553 35.66 7.74 -12.44
CA SER A 553 34.85 6.84 -13.23
C SER A 553 33.67 7.61 -13.81
N ARG A 554 33.36 7.34 -15.08
CA ARG A 554 32.17 7.89 -15.73
C ARG A 554 30.92 7.28 -15.11
N ILE A 555 29.92 8.10 -14.83
CA ILE A 555 28.68 7.64 -14.21
C ILE A 555 27.82 6.93 -15.25
N LYS A 556 27.69 5.61 -15.10
CA LYS A 556 26.65 4.82 -15.76
C LYS A 556 25.38 4.83 -14.90
N TRP A 557 24.23 4.97 -15.54
CA TRP A 557 22.96 5.06 -14.86
C TRP A 557 21.90 4.21 -15.56
N GLU A 558 20.98 3.70 -14.77
CA GLU A 558 19.74 3.08 -15.23
C GLU A 558 18.54 3.85 -14.69
N GLY A 559 17.53 4.05 -15.53
CA GLY A 559 16.21 4.57 -15.16
C GLY A 559 15.18 3.47 -15.25
N VAL A 560 14.62 3.06 -14.10
CA VAL A 560 13.61 2.00 -14.00
C VAL A 560 12.25 2.57 -13.65
N GLU A 561 11.18 1.91 -14.07
CA GLU A 561 9.83 2.34 -13.70
C GLU A 561 9.55 2.14 -12.21
N ALA A 562 8.78 3.08 -11.63
CA ALA A 562 8.24 2.91 -10.28
C ALA A 562 7.17 1.80 -10.23
N HIS A 563 6.86 1.34 -9.02
CA HIS A 563 5.80 0.38 -8.77
C HIS A 563 4.42 0.94 -9.17
N LYS A 564 3.77 0.25 -10.11
CA LYS A 564 2.43 0.58 -10.60
C LYS A 564 1.40 -0.37 -10.01
N GLN A 565 0.14 0.07 -9.92
CA GLN A 565 -0.94 -0.85 -9.55
C GLN A 565 -1.10 -1.90 -10.66
N PRO A 566 -0.98 -3.20 -10.37
CA PRO A 566 -1.05 -4.22 -11.41
C PRO A 566 -2.50 -4.41 -11.90
N PHE A 567 -2.73 -4.17 -13.19
CA PHE A 567 -3.87 -4.71 -13.95
C PHE A 567 -3.36 -5.92 -14.74
N GLY A 568 -3.56 -7.13 -14.21
CA GLY A 568 -3.30 -8.39 -14.92
C GLY A 568 -1.93 -8.51 -15.61
N GLY A 569 -0.87 -7.98 -15.00
CA GLY A 569 0.51 -7.98 -15.55
C GLY A 569 0.78 -6.98 -16.69
N ARG A 570 -0.25 -6.31 -17.23
CA ARG A 570 -0.15 -5.35 -18.36
C ARG A 570 0.21 -3.92 -17.95
N GLU A 571 0.22 -3.62 -16.66
CA GLU A 571 0.62 -2.31 -16.11
C GLU A 571 2.13 -2.21 -15.92
N LYS A 572 2.89 -2.94 -16.73
CA LYS A 572 4.34 -2.81 -16.83
C LYS A 572 4.72 -1.93 -18.01
N GLY A 573 5.87 -1.32 -17.89
CA GLY A 573 6.49 -0.41 -18.83
C GLY A 573 5.83 0.97 -18.94
N LEU A 574 6.58 1.92 -19.52
CA LEU A 574 6.17 3.30 -19.73
C LEU A 574 4.89 3.42 -20.58
N LEU A 575 4.07 4.41 -20.27
CA LEU A 575 2.77 4.72 -20.89
C LEU A 575 1.69 3.68 -20.61
N SER A 576 1.69 3.10 -19.41
CA SER A 576 0.63 2.20 -18.96
C SER A 576 -0.63 2.97 -18.55
N ASN A 577 -1.77 2.29 -18.37
CA ASN A 577 -3.01 2.96 -17.94
C ASN A 577 -2.93 3.47 -16.49
N SER A 578 -1.99 2.94 -15.71
CA SER A 578 -1.69 3.33 -14.34
C SER A 578 -0.82 4.58 -14.23
N ASP A 579 -0.16 5.00 -15.32
CA ASP A 579 0.64 6.22 -15.32
C ASP A 579 -0.25 7.46 -15.10
N VAL A 580 0.24 8.42 -14.33
CA VAL A 580 -0.54 9.60 -13.95
C VAL A 580 -0.66 10.57 -15.14
N LEU A 581 -1.82 10.54 -15.79
CA LEU A 581 -2.21 11.51 -16.81
C LEU A 581 -3.09 12.63 -16.23
N SER A 582 -3.09 13.79 -16.87
CA SER A 582 -3.84 14.98 -16.45
C SER A 582 -5.35 14.73 -16.45
N GLY A 583 -6.05 15.15 -15.39
CA GLY A 583 -7.49 15.01 -15.25
C GLY A 583 -7.99 15.36 -13.84
N TYR A 584 -9.31 15.35 -13.61
CA TYR A 584 -9.89 15.76 -12.32
C TYR A 584 -9.54 14.83 -11.14
N ILE A 585 -9.27 13.54 -11.41
CA ILE A 585 -8.84 12.56 -10.40
C ILE A 585 -7.30 12.59 -10.23
N ALA A 586 -6.57 13.33 -11.08
CA ALA A 586 -5.12 13.25 -11.18
C ALA A 586 -4.41 13.59 -9.86
N ALA A 587 -4.94 14.53 -9.05
CA ALA A 587 -4.32 14.87 -7.77
C ALA A 587 -4.30 13.67 -6.79
N VAL A 588 -5.40 12.92 -6.65
CA VAL A 588 -5.45 11.76 -5.75
C VAL A 588 -4.69 10.57 -6.33
N LYS A 589 -4.66 10.42 -7.66
CA LYS A 589 -3.80 9.44 -8.33
C LYS A 589 -2.33 9.73 -8.12
N ALA A 590 -1.91 10.99 -8.23
CA ALA A 590 -0.55 11.46 -7.98
C ALA A 590 -0.11 11.20 -6.53
N LEU A 591 -1.03 11.29 -5.55
CA LEU A 591 -0.74 10.87 -4.17
C LEU A 591 -0.41 9.38 -4.08
N GLY A 592 -1.25 8.55 -4.70
CA GLY A 592 -1.02 7.10 -4.75
C GLY A 592 0.27 6.73 -5.48
N ALA A 593 0.57 7.41 -6.60
CA ALA A 593 1.78 7.23 -7.39
C ALA A 593 3.03 7.66 -6.60
N GLY A 594 3.06 8.87 -6.03
CA GLY A 594 4.18 9.35 -5.22
C GLY A 594 4.49 8.45 -4.02
N ARG A 595 3.47 7.88 -3.36
CA ARG A 595 3.68 6.87 -2.31
C ARG A 595 4.36 5.61 -2.85
N ARG A 596 3.88 5.07 -3.97
CA ARG A 596 4.47 3.89 -4.61
C ARG A 596 5.87 4.17 -5.15
N ALA A 597 6.14 5.38 -5.62
CA ALA A 597 7.47 5.82 -6.01
C ALA A 597 8.42 5.80 -4.81
N ALA A 598 8.05 6.40 -3.67
CA ALA A 598 8.86 6.32 -2.45
C ALA A 598 9.10 4.87 -2.00
N ALA A 599 8.07 4.01 -2.06
CA ALA A 599 8.20 2.59 -1.78
C ALA A 599 9.15 1.86 -2.76
N SER A 600 9.14 2.26 -4.03
CA SER A 600 10.00 1.67 -5.07
C SER A 600 11.44 2.11 -4.90
N ILE A 601 11.67 3.40 -4.63
CA ILE A 601 12.99 3.96 -4.33
C ILE A 601 13.58 3.23 -3.13
N HIS A 602 12.82 3.11 -2.04
CA HIS A 602 13.25 2.36 -0.85
C HIS A 602 13.65 0.93 -1.20
N ARG A 603 12.79 0.18 -1.91
CA ARG A 603 13.11 -1.18 -2.31
C ARG A 603 14.38 -1.27 -3.18
N LEU A 604 14.53 -0.38 -4.16
CA LEU A 604 15.70 -0.35 -5.05
C LEU A 604 17.01 -0.01 -4.34
N MET A 605 16.98 0.84 -3.30
CA MET A 605 18.16 1.22 -2.52
C MET A 605 18.67 0.13 -1.58
N TYR A 606 17.85 -0.88 -1.29
CA TYR A 606 18.19 -2.05 -0.48
C TYR A 606 18.19 -3.35 -1.31
N ASP A 607 18.20 -3.23 -2.64
CA ASP A 607 18.15 -4.35 -3.59
C ASP A 607 17.01 -5.35 -3.33
N ILE A 608 15.90 -4.85 -2.80
CA ILE A 608 14.66 -5.60 -2.59
C ILE A 608 13.92 -5.66 -3.93
N PRO A 609 13.56 -6.85 -4.44
CA PRO A 609 12.83 -6.99 -5.68
C PRO A 609 11.49 -6.23 -5.69
N LEU A 610 11.18 -5.56 -6.81
CA LEU A 610 9.87 -4.95 -7.07
C LEU A 610 8.83 -6.02 -7.46
N VAL A 611 8.60 -6.99 -6.58
CA VAL A 611 7.63 -8.08 -6.78
C VAL A 611 6.24 -7.66 -6.32
N PHE A 612 5.24 -8.10 -7.07
CA PHE A 612 3.83 -7.90 -6.74
C PHE A 612 3.39 -8.91 -5.68
N PRO A 613 2.77 -8.47 -4.58
CA PRO A 613 1.97 -9.37 -3.76
C PRO A 613 0.93 -10.10 -4.62
N ASP A 614 0.66 -11.35 -4.29
CA ASP A 614 -0.45 -12.08 -4.88
C ASP A 614 -1.78 -11.40 -4.50
N LYS A 615 -2.74 -11.39 -5.43
CA LYS A 615 -4.10 -10.90 -5.21
C LYS A 615 -4.20 -9.42 -4.76
N ILE A 616 -3.28 -8.56 -5.19
CA ILE A 616 -3.46 -7.10 -5.05
C ILE A 616 -4.83 -6.70 -5.61
N LEU A 617 -5.50 -5.79 -4.90
CA LEU A 617 -6.77 -5.24 -5.34
C LEU A 617 -6.63 -4.43 -6.63
N SER A 618 -7.49 -4.75 -7.58
CA SER A 618 -7.67 -4.09 -8.87
C SER A 618 -9.17 -3.82 -9.11
N ASP A 619 -9.47 -3.00 -10.10
CA ASP A 619 -10.83 -2.80 -10.64
C ASP A 619 -11.50 -4.12 -11.12
N THR A 620 -10.69 -5.11 -11.49
CA THR A 620 -11.08 -6.45 -11.95
C THR A 620 -11.14 -7.49 -10.83
N SER A 621 -10.73 -7.11 -9.62
CA SER A 621 -10.79 -8.02 -8.47
C SER A 621 -12.24 -8.33 -8.15
N ILE A 622 -12.62 -9.60 -8.31
CA ILE A 622 -13.94 -10.09 -7.94
C ILE A 622 -13.96 -10.26 -6.41
N LEU A 623 -14.41 -9.21 -5.73
CA LEU A 623 -14.66 -9.25 -4.31
C LEU A 623 -16.13 -9.50 -4.04
N GLN A 624 -16.41 -10.16 -2.92
CA GLN A 624 -17.78 -10.32 -2.46
C GLN A 624 -18.35 -8.95 -2.05
N ASP A 625 -19.58 -8.69 -2.50
CA ASP A 625 -20.31 -7.47 -2.17
C ASP A 625 -21.76 -7.78 -1.81
N VAL A 626 -22.48 -6.76 -1.34
CA VAL A 626 -23.89 -6.83 -0.96
C VAL A 626 -24.74 -6.04 -1.96
N ASN A 627 -25.95 -6.52 -2.22
CA ASN A 627 -26.93 -5.86 -3.11
C ASN A 627 -28.13 -5.28 -2.36
N HIS A 628 -28.24 -5.55 -1.06
CA HIS A 628 -29.32 -5.11 -0.18
C HIS A 628 -28.77 -4.93 1.24
N LEU A 629 -29.42 -4.07 2.03
CA LEU A 629 -29.09 -3.81 3.42
C LEU A 629 -30.38 -3.83 4.25
N GLU A 630 -30.35 -4.51 5.40
CA GLU A 630 -31.46 -4.61 6.35
C GLU A 630 -31.16 -3.80 7.61
N GLY A 631 -32.21 -3.34 8.30
CA GLY A 631 -32.06 -2.68 9.61
C GLY A 631 -31.41 -1.30 9.58
N VAL A 632 -31.19 -0.70 8.41
CA VAL A 632 -30.59 0.64 8.29
C VAL A 632 -31.67 1.71 8.17
N VAL A 633 -31.73 2.61 9.16
CA VAL A 633 -32.67 3.73 9.15
C VAL A 633 -32.25 4.77 8.12
N SER A 634 -33.17 5.14 7.22
CA SER A 634 -32.95 6.21 6.24
C SER A 634 -32.81 7.56 6.94
N SER A 635 -31.88 8.38 6.46
CA SER A 635 -31.70 9.76 6.92
C SER A 635 -31.26 10.66 5.77
N PRO A 636 -31.41 11.99 5.86
CA PRO A 636 -30.91 12.90 4.83
C PRO A 636 -29.39 13.07 4.90
N GLN A 637 -28.74 13.21 3.74
CA GLN A 637 -27.33 13.57 3.64
C GLN A 637 -27.10 15.01 4.09
N GLN A 638 -25.98 15.24 4.79
CA GLN A 638 -25.48 16.59 5.06
C GLN A 638 -24.84 17.16 3.79
N ILE A 639 -25.40 18.26 3.27
CA ILE A 639 -24.92 18.93 2.07
C ILE A 639 -23.94 20.03 2.47
N MET A 640 -22.85 20.18 1.71
CA MET A 640 -21.86 21.25 1.90
C MET A 640 -22.53 22.61 1.76
N PRO A 641 -22.53 23.46 2.81
CA PRO A 641 -23.03 24.81 2.69
C PRO A 641 -22.11 25.60 1.77
N VAL A 642 -22.69 26.39 0.86
CA VAL A 642 -21.96 27.27 -0.05
C VAL A 642 -22.25 28.72 0.30
N TYR A 643 -21.27 29.59 0.06
CA TYR A 643 -21.44 31.02 0.18
C TYR A 643 -22.29 31.56 -0.97
N ASP A 644 -23.10 32.58 -0.68
CA ASP A 644 -23.73 33.35 -1.74
C ASP A 644 -22.71 34.24 -2.47
N LYS A 645 -23.12 34.92 -3.55
CA LYS A 645 -22.22 35.75 -4.35
C LYS A 645 -21.57 36.89 -3.55
N ARG A 646 -22.26 37.44 -2.55
CA ARG A 646 -21.74 38.53 -1.73
C ARG A 646 -20.73 37.99 -0.74
N GLU A 647 -21.08 36.93 -0.01
CA GLU A 647 -20.20 36.30 0.96
C GLU A 647 -18.94 35.71 0.30
N LEU A 648 -19.04 35.20 -0.94
CA LEU A 648 -17.88 34.67 -1.68
C LEU A 648 -16.79 35.74 -1.88
N SER A 649 -17.18 36.98 -2.13
CA SER A 649 -16.23 38.09 -2.30
C SER A 649 -15.47 38.44 -1.02
N GLU A 650 -16.07 38.15 0.14
CA GLU A 650 -15.49 38.40 1.46
C GLU A 650 -14.64 37.22 1.95
N ASN A 651 -15.07 35.98 1.67
CA ASN A 651 -14.44 34.76 2.21
C ASN A 651 -13.42 34.13 1.26
N GLY A 652 -13.52 34.36 -0.05
CA GLY A 652 -12.56 33.85 -1.04
C GLY A 652 -12.60 32.33 -1.30
N GLU A 653 -13.52 31.58 -0.68
CA GLU A 653 -13.79 30.16 -0.93
C GLU A 653 -15.28 29.96 -1.25
N ILE A 654 -15.62 28.98 -2.10
CA ILE A 654 -17.02 28.69 -2.49
C ILE A 654 -17.83 28.04 -1.35
N GLU A 655 -17.18 27.18 -0.58
CA GLU A 655 -17.81 26.28 0.39
C GLU A 655 -17.48 26.73 1.83
N LYS A 656 -18.48 26.76 2.72
CA LYS A 656 -18.34 27.19 4.13
C LYS A 656 -17.65 26.15 5.03
N GLY A 657 -17.67 24.88 4.62
CA GLY A 657 -17.25 23.75 5.45
C GLY A 657 -18.37 23.26 6.39
N PHE A 658 -18.16 22.09 7.00
CA PHE A 658 -19.11 21.52 7.98
C PHE A 658 -18.92 22.11 9.37
N THR A 659 -19.99 22.09 10.17
CA THR A 659 -19.92 22.30 11.63
C THR A 659 -19.71 20.97 12.36
N LYS A 660 -19.39 21.02 13.67
CA LYS A 660 -19.26 19.80 14.49
C LYS A 660 -20.55 18.96 14.48
N ASP A 661 -21.71 19.60 14.52
CA ASP A 661 -23.01 18.90 14.50
C ASP A 661 -23.26 18.22 13.15
N MET A 662 -22.91 18.88 12.04
CA MET A 662 -22.97 18.28 10.71
C MET A 662 -22.02 17.09 10.58
N ILE A 663 -20.84 17.17 11.20
CA ILE A 663 -19.90 16.04 11.24
C ILE A 663 -20.50 14.87 11.99
N LYS A 664 -21.06 15.08 13.18
CA LYS A 664 -21.70 14.03 13.96
C LYS A 664 -22.84 13.38 13.18
N ALA A 665 -23.74 14.19 12.63
CA ALA A 665 -24.86 13.71 11.81
C ALA A 665 -24.40 12.97 10.54
N SER A 666 -23.32 13.41 9.89
CA SER A 666 -22.79 12.75 8.70
C SER A 666 -22.02 11.47 9.03
N ALA A 667 -21.23 11.45 10.11
CA ALA A 667 -20.40 10.32 10.47
C ALA A 667 -21.23 9.13 10.99
N GLN A 668 -22.31 9.40 11.75
CA GLN A 668 -23.27 8.38 12.21
C GLN A 668 -24.00 7.65 11.07
N ARG A 669 -24.02 8.22 9.85
CA ARG A 669 -24.57 7.54 8.67
C ARG A 669 -23.67 6.42 8.16
N CYS A 670 -22.38 6.43 8.54
CA CYS A 670 -21.41 5.45 8.10
C CYS A 670 -21.73 4.08 8.69
N LEU A 671 -21.88 3.10 7.80
CA LEU A 671 -22.22 1.72 8.16
C LEU A 671 -21.04 0.95 8.79
N GLN A 672 -19.86 1.57 8.91
CA GLN A 672 -18.62 0.92 9.33
C GLN A 672 -18.35 -0.40 8.55
N CYS A 673 -18.72 -0.42 7.26
CA CYS A 673 -18.73 -1.63 6.43
C CYS A 673 -17.31 -2.17 6.16
N GLY A 674 -17.19 -3.38 5.62
CA GLY A 674 -15.91 -4.01 5.26
C GLY A 674 -16.12 -5.28 4.43
N LEU A 675 -15.05 -6.05 4.18
CA LEU A 675 -15.22 -7.45 3.78
C LEU A 675 -16.00 -8.14 4.89
N ILE A 676 -17.19 -8.60 4.56
CA ILE A 676 -17.98 -9.41 5.46
C ILE A 676 -17.55 -10.84 5.18
N CYS A 677 -16.94 -11.49 6.18
CA CYS A 677 -16.74 -12.94 6.13
C CYS A 677 -18.12 -13.57 6.28
N TYR A 678 -18.78 -13.81 5.15
CA TYR A 678 -19.88 -14.75 5.11
C TYR A 678 -19.30 -16.10 4.76
N ASP A 679 -19.57 -17.08 5.60
CA ASP A 679 -19.49 -18.47 5.17
C ASP A 679 -20.44 -18.61 3.97
N GLY A 680 -20.00 -19.24 2.88
CA GLY A 680 -20.96 -19.69 1.89
C GLY A 680 -21.83 -20.77 2.51
N GLU A 681 -22.98 -20.40 3.06
CA GLU A 681 -23.90 -21.36 3.63
C GLU A 681 -25.17 -21.50 2.79
N LEU A 682 -25.59 -22.74 2.58
CA LEU A 682 -26.93 -23.06 2.11
C LEU A 682 -27.70 -23.59 3.32
N SER A 683 -28.24 -22.67 4.11
CA SER A 683 -28.79 -22.89 5.45
C SER A 683 -30.31 -22.65 5.47
N LEU A 684 -30.92 -22.70 6.65
CA LEU A 684 -32.33 -22.31 6.80
C LEU A 684 -32.57 -20.83 6.41
N LYS A 685 -31.55 -19.97 6.59
CA LYS A 685 -31.63 -18.54 6.27
C LYS A 685 -31.56 -18.31 4.75
N THR A 686 -30.64 -18.98 4.06
CA THR A 686 -30.34 -18.72 2.63
C THR A 686 -31.10 -19.63 1.65
N ALA A 687 -31.64 -20.76 2.12
CA ALA A 687 -32.45 -21.69 1.31
C ALA A 687 -33.61 -21.03 0.54
N PRO A 688 -34.44 -20.16 1.15
CA PRO A 688 -35.56 -19.53 0.44
C PRO A 688 -35.11 -18.61 -0.72
N GLU A 689 -33.97 -17.91 -0.56
CA GLU A 689 -33.41 -17.08 -1.62
C GLU A 689 -32.82 -17.92 -2.75
N PHE A 690 -32.13 -19.00 -2.40
CA PHE A 690 -31.64 -19.98 -3.36
C PHE A 690 -32.80 -20.54 -4.20
N GLU A 691 -33.89 -20.96 -3.56
CA GLU A 691 -35.08 -21.46 -4.25
C GLU A 691 -35.68 -20.42 -5.22
N LYS A 692 -35.91 -19.19 -4.75
CA LYS A 692 -36.40 -18.07 -5.58
C LYS A 692 -35.46 -17.72 -6.74
N PHE A 693 -34.14 -17.83 -6.54
CA PHE A 693 -33.17 -17.58 -7.59
C PHE A 693 -33.35 -18.57 -8.75
N PHE A 694 -33.54 -19.85 -8.44
CA PHE A 694 -33.75 -20.89 -9.46
C PHE A 694 -35.15 -20.91 -10.07
N GLU A 695 -36.13 -20.22 -9.48
CA GLU A 695 -37.44 -20.03 -10.13
C GLU A 695 -37.33 -19.32 -11.48
N LYS A 696 -36.33 -18.46 -11.65
CA LYS A 696 -36.11 -17.63 -12.85
C LYS A 696 -35.47 -18.37 -14.04
N PHE A 697 -34.98 -19.59 -13.83
CA PHE A 697 -34.30 -20.36 -14.86
C PHE A 697 -35.19 -21.49 -15.37
N GLU A 698 -35.46 -21.50 -16.68
CA GLU A 698 -36.18 -22.57 -17.39
C GLU A 698 -35.23 -23.57 -18.07
N ASN A 699 -33.94 -23.51 -17.74
CA ASN A 699 -32.90 -24.28 -18.43
C ASN A 699 -32.92 -25.77 -18.05
N LYS A 700 -32.71 -26.63 -19.06
CA LYS A 700 -32.63 -28.09 -18.86
C LYS A 700 -31.33 -28.56 -18.19
N LYS A 701 -30.25 -27.79 -18.14
CA LYS A 701 -28.99 -28.26 -17.54
C LYS A 701 -28.38 -27.19 -16.66
N ILE A 702 -28.10 -27.52 -15.40
CA ILE A 702 -27.52 -26.61 -14.41
C ILE A 702 -26.27 -27.25 -13.82
N ILE A 703 -25.18 -26.47 -13.74
CA ILE A 703 -23.96 -26.84 -13.03
C ILE A 703 -23.78 -25.82 -11.89
N LEU A 704 -23.70 -26.31 -10.65
CA LEU A 704 -23.46 -25.48 -9.48
C LEU A 704 -22.01 -25.64 -9.03
N ASN A 705 -21.25 -24.54 -9.06
CA ASN A 705 -19.91 -24.51 -8.47
C ASN A 705 -20.02 -24.21 -6.97
N VAL A 706 -19.72 -25.20 -6.15
CA VAL A 706 -19.81 -25.13 -4.68
C VAL A 706 -18.45 -24.91 -4.02
N ALA A 707 -17.44 -24.48 -4.77
CA ALA A 707 -16.11 -24.17 -4.21
C ALA A 707 -16.15 -23.10 -3.10
N LYS A 708 -17.18 -22.24 -3.05
CA LYS A 708 -17.30 -21.24 -1.99
C LYS A 708 -18.33 -21.62 -0.93
N LEU A 709 -18.95 -22.81 -1.03
CA LEU A 709 -19.90 -23.30 -0.05
C LEU A 709 -19.13 -23.99 1.08
N GLU A 710 -19.21 -23.42 2.27
CA GLU A 710 -18.56 -23.90 3.49
C GLU A 710 -19.49 -24.77 4.34
N TYR A 711 -20.81 -24.57 4.24
CA TYR A 711 -21.80 -25.32 5.01
C TYR A 711 -23.11 -25.52 4.25
N ILE A 712 -23.75 -26.67 4.47
CA ILE A 712 -25.11 -26.95 3.97
C ILE A 712 -25.95 -27.59 5.07
N SER A 713 -27.10 -27.00 5.39
CA SER A 713 -28.03 -27.54 6.39
C SER A 713 -29.02 -28.51 5.75
N SER A 714 -29.85 -29.17 6.58
CA SER A 714 -30.96 -29.99 6.09
C SER A 714 -31.99 -29.19 5.26
N ALA A 715 -32.15 -27.90 5.54
CA ALA A 715 -32.97 -27.00 4.73
C ALA A 715 -32.32 -26.75 3.36
N GLY A 716 -31.00 -26.54 3.32
CA GLY A 716 -30.27 -26.37 2.06
C GLY A 716 -30.26 -27.61 1.18
N LEU A 717 -30.06 -28.79 1.78
CA LEU A 717 -30.20 -30.07 1.08
C LEU A 717 -31.61 -30.23 0.50
N ARG A 718 -32.65 -29.85 1.25
CA ARG A 718 -34.04 -29.86 0.75
C ARG A 718 -34.20 -28.93 -0.45
N SER A 719 -33.63 -27.73 -0.44
CA SER A 719 -33.68 -26.81 -1.58
C SER A 719 -33.00 -27.38 -2.82
N LEU A 720 -31.88 -28.10 -2.65
CA LEU A 720 -31.26 -28.86 -3.74
C LEU A 720 -32.20 -29.95 -4.27
N VAL A 721 -32.88 -30.71 -3.40
CA VAL A 721 -33.88 -31.70 -3.84
C VAL A 721 -35.02 -31.07 -4.62
N ILE A 722 -35.53 -29.92 -4.17
CA ILE A 722 -36.60 -29.20 -4.87
C ILE A 722 -36.14 -28.83 -6.29
N LEU A 723 -34.91 -28.33 -6.43
CA LEU A 723 -34.31 -28.01 -7.72
C LEU A 723 -34.15 -29.27 -8.60
N ILE A 724 -33.63 -30.37 -8.06
CA ILE A 724 -33.49 -31.65 -8.78
C ILE A 724 -34.85 -32.10 -9.31
N LYS A 725 -35.89 -32.11 -8.45
CA LYS A 725 -37.23 -32.55 -8.82
C LYS A 725 -37.81 -31.70 -9.95
N LYS A 726 -37.62 -30.37 -9.88
CA LYS A 726 -38.07 -29.44 -10.92
C LYS A 726 -37.36 -29.69 -12.25
N LEU A 727 -36.04 -29.87 -12.24
CA LEU A 727 -35.26 -30.15 -13.44
C LEU A 727 -35.64 -31.51 -14.05
N TYR A 728 -35.72 -32.56 -13.24
CA TYR A 728 -36.02 -33.91 -13.72
C TYR A 728 -37.45 -34.04 -14.27
N ALA A 729 -38.41 -33.26 -13.76
CA ALA A 729 -39.75 -33.15 -14.35
C ALA A 729 -39.76 -32.62 -15.80
N THR A 730 -38.66 -31.97 -16.23
CA THR A 730 -38.51 -31.38 -17.58
C THR A 730 -37.40 -32.03 -18.41
N ASP A 731 -36.97 -33.25 -18.04
CA ASP A 731 -35.83 -33.96 -18.63
C ASP A 731 -34.50 -33.19 -18.51
N GLY A 732 -34.38 -32.41 -17.44
CA GLY A 732 -33.20 -31.64 -17.11
C GLY A 732 -32.20 -32.37 -16.21
N LYS A 733 -30.98 -31.83 -16.07
CA LYS A 733 -29.90 -32.39 -15.24
C LYS A 733 -29.28 -31.32 -14.34
N LEU A 734 -28.84 -31.76 -13.17
CA LEU A 734 -28.06 -30.98 -12.21
C LEU A 734 -26.69 -31.63 -12.00
N GLY A 735 -25.64 -30.82 -11.92
CA GLY A 735 -24.34 -31.25 -11.41
C GLY A 735 -23.77 -30.30 -10.37
N LEU A 736 -23.00 -30.87 -9.43
CA LEU A 736 -22.19 -30.10 -8.48
C LEU A 736 -20.72 -30.19 -8.87
N VAL A 737 -19.99 -29.08 -8.78
CA VAL A 737 -18.54 -29.06 -9.01
C VAL A 737 -17.79 -28.46 -7.83
N SER A 738 -16.58 -28.97 -7.60
CA SER A 738 -15.65 -28.45 -6.59
C SER A 738 -16.16 -28.59 -5.14
N LEU A 739 -16.70 -29.76 -4.79
CA LEU A 739 -17.07 -30.13 -3.43
C LEU A 739 -15.82 -30.18 -2.53
N GLN A 740 -15.87 -29.54 -1.37
CA GLN A 740 -14.75 -29.55 -0.42
C GLN A 740 -15.21 -29.47 1.03
N GLY A 741 -14.33 -29.90 1.95
CA GLY A 741 -14.52 -29.80 3.40
C GLY A 741 -15.84 -30.41 3.89
N ILE A 742 -16.48 -29.69 4.83
CA ILE A 742 -17.72 -30.11 5.50
C ILE A 742 -18.86 -30.35 4.49
N VAL A 743 -18.93 -29.60 3.39
CA VAL A 743 -19.98 -29.79 2.38
C VAL A 743 -19.82 -31.13 1.66
N ARG A 744 -18.57 -31.54 1.35
CA ARG A 744 -18.30 -32.87 0.75
C ARG A 744 -18.76 -33.97 1.71
N GLU A 745 -18.35 -33.89 2.97
CA GLU A 745 -18.73 -34.86 4.00
C GLU A 745 -20.25 -34.96 4.16
N ILE A 746 -20.96 -33.82 4.24
CA ILE A 746 -22.42 -33.82 4.37
C ILE A 746 -23.10 -34.45 3.15
N ILE A 747 -22.66 -34.13 1.93
CA ILE A 747 -23.24 -34.69 0.70
C ILE A 747 -23.00 -36.20 0.59
N GLU A 748 -21.81 -36.68 0.97
CA GLU A 748 -21.47 -38.11 0.97
C GLU A 748 -22.25 -38.86 2.06
N VAL A 749 -22.22 -38.39 3.31
CA VAL A 749 -22.88 -39.04 4.45
C VAL A 749 -24.40 -39.05 4.33
N SER A 750 -24.98 -38.01 3.72
CA SER A 750 -26.43 -37.94 3.49
C SER A 750 -26.92 -38.77 2.29
N GLY A 751 -26.01 -39.41 1.53
CA GLY A 751 -26.35 -40.19 0.33
C GLY A 751 -26.78 -39.33 -0.86
N PHE A 752 -26.53 -38.02 -0.83
CA PHE A 752 -26.90 -37.10 -1.91
C PHE A 752 -26.02 -37.24 -3.15
N ALA A 753 -24.81 -37.79 -3.00
CA ALA A 753 -23.93 -38.11 -4.12
C ALA A 753 -24.58 -39.09 -5.12
N ASP A 754 -25.55 -39.90 -4.69
CA ASP A 754 -26.30 -40.81 -5.56
C ASP A 754 -27.44 -40.11 -6.33
N LEU A 755 -27.85 -38.92 -5.88
CA LEU A 755 -28.96 -38.16 -6.45
C LEU A 755 -28.52 -37.08 -7.46
N ILE A 756 -27.31 -36.54 -7.29
CA ILE A 756 -26.73 -35.48 -8.14
C ILE A 756 -25.34 -35.91 -8.60
N LYS A 757 -25.06 -35.75 -9.90
CA LYS A 757 -23.70 -35.99 -10.41
C LYS A 757 -22.73 -34.95 -9.84
N THR A 758 -21.62 -35.42 -9.29
CA THR A 758 -20.54 -34.59 -8.79
C THR A 758 -19.35 -34.65 -9.75
N PHE A 759 -18.62 -33.54 -9.90
CA PHE A 759 -17.40 -33.48 -10.72
C PHE A 759 -16.33 -32.67 -9.98
N GLU A 760 -15.06 -32.94 -10.26
CA GLU A 760 -13.96 -32.20 -9.62
C GLU A 760 -13.76 -30.83 -10.29
N THR A 761 -14.02 -30.74 -11.61
CA THR A 761 -13.82 -29.50 -12.38
C THR A 761 -15.05 -29.08 -13.20
N LEU A 762 -15.14 -27.78 -13.51
CA LEU A 762 -16.21 -27.23 -14.35
C LEU A 762 -16.17 -27.77 -15.78
N GLU A 763 -14.98 -27.97 -16.35
CA GLU A 763 -14.83 -28.48 -17.73
C GLU A 763 -15.27 -29.94 -17.83
N GLU A 764 -14.97 -30.76 -16.83
CA GLU A 764 -15.47 -32.13 -16.73
C GLU A 764 -17.00 -32.17 -16.65
N ALA A 765 -17.61 -31.30 -15.84
CA ALA A 765 -19.06 -31.22 -15.72
C ALA A 765 -19.73 -30.81 -17.04
N LYS A 766 -19.17 -29.83 -17.76
CA LYS A 766 -19.68 -29.39 -19.07
C LYS A 766 -19.62 -30.50 -20.12
N ALA A 767 -18.60 -31.34 -20.09
CA ALA A 767 -18.46 -32.45 -21.04
C ALA A 767 -19.46 -33.59 -20.79
N ASN A 768 -19.91 -33.77 -19.54
CA ASN A 768 -20.64 -34.97 -19.10
C ASN A 768 -22.13 -34.76 -18.73
N LEU A 769 -22.62 -33.51 -18.75
CA LEU A 769 -24.02 -33.16 -18.49
C LEU A 769 -24.77 -32.82 -19.76
#